data_AF-A0A2D2CXM5-F1
#
_entry.id   AF-A0A2D2CXM5-F1
#
_cell.length_a   1.000
_cell.length_b   1.000
_cell.length_c   1.000
_cell.angle_alpha   90.00
_cell.angle_beta   90.00
_cell.angle_gamma   90.00
#
_symmetry.space_group_name_H-M   'P 1'
#
loop_
_entity.id
_entity.type
_entity.pdbx_description
1 polymer ?
#
loop_
_entity_poly.entity_id
_entity_poly.type
_entity_poly.pdbx_seq_one_letter_code
_entity_poly.pdbx_strand_id
1 'polypeptide(L)'
;MSISLLASAGAAEASIVVRTAFEASTIPAGAGVQVYVDGEKIGATAADGRFVIGSLPVGTHLIGAIAPGLAGGAVEIVVKNPTQDRGVDVVLTGEGLGSVVLAALKSENIPVVPLTTTDFSASLVDPATGKARPITKITSVTVERTVSGEILDFTAGFEIVNGTKLRFVAPAGVNLTQYLDADARHVLKVEALNADGALLRATQNLWIGRSRISGSLLPPGSNSGVPLGNVLVTLDFLGTGASVTTRTDPNGRFTFNAVPALNVAFSAQSPSNSTLYSGRGVAFIDRNVEARLRLLGPSEYKAGGAPLTIIPIASPGVPSASAADVAERATRLAAEKASGARATPVAIPAAGGGVSISATSAQQDARVVSVASLDVPKGTASVTLTYSVTSREYPVYVLGQSKYNDNWDLSVISGQGKPLFQIARNVNSQVSLDPLWRCDSSTGLVSTKLDVSALTRTGRATLILTGSAMNVGDSILPTTVQATLGASSDVLQATIADIYEEIPGTKDYFSIPQKGRKNSYRKGFDFKIEPPYDLSSARIESVKAQIGFGTAVATGAKIFQGKATAIGTDMFRVPVTFGGDNPLASPIVGAPPPAHNMCYYFTINAKVGGSTKTLQIVSPLVHALWTLPSDVPRYGPRAMGGDGWVSKGGYEWLKTNVALLSRVDDISGEHGRSLGGSGHEDGVAIDIAHFAPIDASSGLKNYLALTALAQRVRDGDAAAAARLVAWANAERAGLSGLASLSGVAEVRTVFGAATTGLQSGWLWGLLRYGVIISSGGIVYVDGGIALNDKIRPAAGNDLRHHIVLNRKQLANTP
;
A
#
# COMPACT_ATOMS: atom_id res chain seq x y z
N MET A 1 51.62 11.74 -43.57
CA MET A 1 50.46 12.52 -43.05
C MET A 1 50.24 12.09 -41.61
N SER A 2 50.55 12.98 -40.68
CA SER A 2 50.51 12.73 -39.24
C SER A 2 49.08 12.84 -38.73
N ILE A 3 48.61 11.85 -37.98
CA ILE A 3 47.32 11.89 -37.26
C ILE A 3 47.56 12.67 -35.98
N SER A 4 47.00 13.88 -35.92
CA SER A 4 47.03 14.74 -34.75
C SER A 4 46.03 14.20 -33.70
N LEU A 5 46.52 13.89 -32.49
CA LEU A 5 45.67 13.68 -31.32
C LEU A 5 45.00 15.03 -30.98
N LEU A 6 43.67 15.10 -31.15
CA LEU A 6 42.84 16.13 -30.54
C LEU A 6 42.76 15.83 -29.04
N ALA A 7 43.49 16.59 -28.24
CA ALA A 7 43.28 16.68 -26.81
C ALA A 7 41.84 17.17 -26.55
N SER A 8 41.04 16.39 -25.83
CA SER A 8 39.76 16.86 -25.29
C SER A 8 40.05 18.05 -24.38
N ALA A 9 39.52 19.23 -24.71
CA ALA A 9 39.48 20.34 -23.78
C ALA A 9 38.80 19.86 -22.50
N GLY A 10 39.54 19.82 -21.38
CA GLY A 10 39.01 19.43 -20.08
C GLY A 10 37.81 20.31 -19.76
N ALA A 11 36.70 19.69 -19.35
CA ALA A 11 35.54 20.43 -18.87
C ALA A 11 36.02 21.36 -17.74
N ALA A 12 35.56 22.62 -17.78
CA ALA A 12 35.85 23.58 -16.75
C ALA A 12 35.25 23.09 -15.40
N GLU A 13 36.10 22.92 -14.39
CA GLU A 13 35.74 22.40 -13.06
C GLU A 13 36.06 23.44 -11.96
N ALA A 14 35.22 23.54 -10.93
CA ALA A 14 35.39 24.45 -9.79
C ALA A 14 35.55 23.68 -8.46
N SER A 15 36.30 24.24 -7.51
CA SER A 15 36.39 23.74 -6.14
C SER A 15 35.26 24.33 -5.28
N ILE A 16 34.52 23.48 -4.56
CA ILE A 16 33.39 23.89 -3.72
C ILE A 16 33.62 23.46 -2.28
N VAL A 17 33.51 24.39 -1.33
CA VAL A 17 33.54 24.09 0.10
C VAL A 17 32.11 23.95 0.60
N VAL A 18 31.70 22.73 0.89
CA VAL A 18 30.43 22.42 1.53
C VAL A 18 30.57 22.62 3.03
N ARG A 19 29.72 23.47 3.61
CA ARG A 19 29.62 23.72 5.05
C ARG A 19 28.27 23.21 5.51
N THR A 20 28.28 22.33 6.49
CA THR A 20 27.07 21.71 7.01
C THR A 20 26.77 22.27 8.40
N ALA A 21 25.51 22.63 8.64
CA ALA A 21 25.07 23.19 9.90
C ALA A 21 23.63 22.76 10.20
N PHE A 22 23.27 22.62 11.48
CA PHE A 22 21.90 22.19 11.84
C PHE A 22 20.94 23.38 12.04
N GLU A 23 19.65 23.21 11.70
CA GLU A 23 18.52 24.13 12.05
C GLU A 23 18.75 25.64 11.78
N ALA A 24 19.21 26.01 10.58
CA ALA A 24 19.57 27.40 10.18
C ALA A 24 20.51 28.13 11.16
N SER A 25 21.13 27.40 12.09
CA SER A 25 22.05 27.92 13.07
C SER A 25 23.46 28.02 12.49
N THR A 26 24.33 28.77 13.15
CA THR A 26 25.77 28.83 12.83
C THR A 26 26.55 27.64 13.41
N ILE A 27 25.88 26.65 14.02
CA ILE A 27 26.53 25.51 14.68
C ILE A 27 26.91 24.49 13.60
N PRO A 28 28.21 24.21 13.38
CA PRO A 28 28.62 23.22 12.41
C PRO A 28 28.11 21.83 12.77
N ALA A 29 27.75 21.04 11.76
CA ALA A 29 27.22 19.69 11.99
C ALA A 29 28.29 18.66 12.41
N GLY A 30 29.56 19.06 12.40
CA GLY A 30 30.68 18.24 12.87
C GLY A 30 31.17 17.22 11.85
N ALA A 31 32.01 16.29 12.30
CA ALA A 31 32.59 15.26 11.45
C ALA A 31 31.57 14.17 11.07
N GLY A 32 31.77 13.59 9.89
CA GLY A 32 31.04 12.39 9.45
C GLY A 32 29.70 12.65 8.76
N VAL A 33 29.35 13.91 8.48
CA VAL A 33 28.19 14.25 7.63
C VAL A 33 28.54 13.89 6.20
N GLN A 34 27.77 12.99 5.60
CA GLN A 34 28.01 12.51 4.25
C GLN A 34 27.55 13.53 3.22
N VAL A 35 28.41 13.85 2.26
CA VAL A 35 28.14 14.85 1.23
C VAL A 35 27.89 14.16 -0.11
N TYR A 36 26.86 14.65 -0.81
CA TYR A 36 26.40 14.13 -2.09
C TYR A 36 26.37 15.24 -3.15
N VAL A 37 26.60 14.87 -4.40
CA VAL A 37 26.38 15.70 -5.59
C VAL A 37 25.51 14.92 -6.55
N ASP A 38 24.37 15.50 -6.94
CA ASP A 38 23.43 14.90 -7.91
C ASP A 38 23.03 13.46 -7.55
N GLY A 39 22.96 13.17 -6.25
CA GLY A 39 22.61 11.86 -5.71
C GLY A 39 23.79 10.90 -5.49
N GLU A 40 25.00 11.23 -5.92
CA GLU A 40 26.21 10.43 -5.71
C GLU A 40 26.98 10.89 -4.47
N LYS A 41 27.41 9.95 -3.61
CA LYS A 41 28.21 10.26 -2.42
C LYS A 41 29.64 10.57 -2.82
N ILE A 42 30.12 11.75 -2.44
CA ILE A 42 31.47 12.22 -2.78
C ILE A 42 32.41 12.29 -1.57
N GLY A 43 31.89 12.25 -0.35
CA GLY A 43 32.73 12.18 0.86
C GLY A 43 31.99 12.46 2.16
N ALA A 44 32.73 12.89 3.18
CA ALA A 44 32.18 13.23 4.49
C ALA A 44 32.91 14.41 5.14
N THR A 45 32.19 15.22 5.92
CA THR A 45 32.72 16.42 6.57
C THR A 45 33.76 16.11 7.66
N ALA A 46 34.67 17.05 7.87
CA ALA A 46 35.60 17.09 8.99
C ALA A 46 34.93 17.62 10.26
N ALA A 47 35.66 17.64 11.39
CA ALA A 47 35.15 18.03 12.71
C ALA A 47 34.57 19.45 12.77
N ASP A 48 34.95 20.33 11.84
CA ASP A 48 34.43 21.69 11.70
C ASP A 48 33.18 21.77 10.80
N GLY A 49 32.60 20.63 10.40
CA GLY A 49 31.41 20.55 9.55
C GLY A 49 31.67 20.84 8.08
N ARG A 50 32.93 20.87 7.62
CA ARG A 50 33.28 21.22 6.24
C ARG A 50 33.76 20.03 5.41
N PHE A 51 33.46 20.06 4.12
CA PHE A 51 33.95 19.14 3.11
C PHE A 51 34.34 19.91 1.84
N VAL A 52 35.42 19.52 1.17
CA VAL A 52 35.89 20.18 -0.06
C VAL A 52 35.67 19.25 -1.24
N ILE A 53 34.84 19.69 -2.19
CA ILE A 53 34.68 19.08 -3.50
C ILE A 53 35.80 19.62 -4.38
N GLY A 54 36.81 18.78 -4.67
CA GLY A 54 38.01 19.22 -5.38
C GLY A 54 37.77 19.61 -6.84
N SER A 55 36.68 19.11 -7.44
CA SER A 55 36.30 19.38 -8.82
C SER A 55 34.80 19.16 -9.02
N LEU A 56 34.09 20.19 -9.47
CA LEU A 56 32.69 20.15 -9.84
C LEU A 56 32.49 20.87 -11.20
N PRO A 57 31.93 20.21 -12.23
CA PRO A 57 31.75 20.83 -13.55
C PRO A 57 30.89 22.10 -13.55
N VAL A 58 31.02 22.92 -14.60
CA VAL A 58 30.08 24.01 -14.87
C VAL A 58 28.69 23.45 -15.15
N GLY A 59 27.69 23.87 -14.39
CA GLY A 59 26.34 23.33 -14.45
C GLY A 59 25.50 23.65 -13.22
N THR A 60 24.25 23.21 -13.24
CA THR A 60 23.38 23.17 -12.05
C THR A 60 23.61 21.83 -11.36
N HIS A 61 23.90 21.88 -10.06
CA HIS A 61 24.16 20.69 -9.25
C HIS A 61 23.36 20.75 -7.96
N LEU A 62 22.84 19.61 -7.53
CA LEU A 62 22.22 19.44 -6.23
C LEU A 62 23.24 18.93 -5.22
N ILE A 63 23.61 19.77 -4.26
CA ILE A 63 24.51 19.39 -3.18
C ILE A 63 23.68 18.92 -1.99
N GLY A 64 23.80 17.65 -1.65
CA GLY A 64 23.17 17.04 -0.48
C GLY A 64 24.15 16.86 0.67
N ALA A 65 23.66 16.91 1.90
CA ALA A 65 24.41 16.48 3.07
C ALA A 65 23.51 15.71 4.05
N ILE A 66 24.03 14.63 4.62
CA ILE A 66 23.28 13.71 5.49
C ILE A 66 24.13 13.40 6.72
N ALA A 67 23.63 13.76 7.90
CA ALA A 67 24.13 13.29 9.19
C ALA A 67 23.40 11.98 9.52
N PRO A 68 24.06 10.79 9.40
CA PRO A 68 23.37 9.52 9.48
C PRO A 68 22.58 9.34 10.78
N GLY A 69 21.29 9.03 10.65
CA GLY A 69 20.38 8.86 11.77
C GLY A 69 19.93 10.14 12.47
N LEU A 70 20.39 11.34 12.06
CA LEU A 70 20.07 12.59 12.77
C LEU A 70 19.28 13.58 11.91
N ALA A 71 19.84 13.98 10.76
CA ALA A 71 19.30 15.07 9.96
C ALA A 71 19.93 15.09 8.57
N GLY A 72 19.39 15.90 7.67
CA GLY A 72 20.01 16.12 6.38
C GLY A 72 19.40 17.31 5.66
N GLY A 73 19.92 17.61 4.49
CA GLY A 73 19.52 18.78 3.71
C GLY A 73 20.11 18.74 2.32
N ALA A 74 19.57 19.57 1.43
CA ALA A 74 20.12 19.75 0.10
C ALA A 74 19.96 21.20 -0.35
N VAL A 75 20.87 21.65 -1.19
CA VAL A 75 20.84 22.97 -1.82
C VAL A 75 21.24 22.85 -3.28
N GLU A 76 20.47 23.47 -4.16
CA GLU A 76 20.82 23.57 -5.57
C GLU A 76 21.79 24.74 -5.76
N ILE A 77 22.87 24.50 -6.48
CA ILE A 77 23.85 25.52 -6.83
C ILE A 77 24.06 25.57 -8.34
N VAL A 78 24.42 26.75 -8.84
CA VAL A 78 24.81 26.92 -10.24
C VAL A 78 26.29 27.31 -10.31
N VAL A 79 27.12 26.41 -10.81
CA VAL A 79 28.55 26.62 -11.07
C VAL A 79 28.68 27.26 -12.45
N LYS A 80 29.12 28.53 -12.48
CA LYS A 80 29.20 29.32 -13.73
C LYS A 80 30.63 29.58 -14.21
N ASN A 81 31.65 29.40 -13.37
CA ASN A 81 33.04 29.73 -13.70
C ASN A 81 34.01 28.81 -12.91
N PRO A 82 34.96 28.11 -13.56
CA PRO A 82 35.89 27.17 -12.93
C PRO A 82 36.86 27.76 -11.91
N THR A 83 37.12 29.07 -11.94
CA THR A 83 38.18 29.68 -11.11
C THR A 83 37.68 30.33 -9.82
N GLN A 84 36.46 30.03 -9.36
CA GLN A 84 35.90 30.67 -8.17
C GLN A 84 35.63 29.63 -7.07
N ASP A 85 36.42 29.68 -6.00
CA ASP A 85 36.11 28.97 -4.75
C ASP A 85 34.76 29.47 -4.22
N ARG A 86 33.81 28.55 -4.03
CA ARG A 86 32.50 28.88 -3.47
C ARG A 86 32.24 28.08 -2.20
N GLY A 87 31.84 28.78 -1.16
CA GLY A 87 31.24 28.19 0.03
C GLY A 87 29.75 27.94 -0.22
N VAL A 88 29.28 26.74 0.09
CA VAL A 88 27.88 26.35 0.01
C VAL A 88 27.45 25.85 1.37
N ASP A 89 26.40 26.46 1.92
CA ASP A 89 25.84 26.07 3.21
C ASP A 89 24.69 25.09 3.00
N VAL A 90 24.85 23.85 3.49
CA VAL A 90 23.78 22.85 3.53
C VAL A 90 23.24 22.80 4.95
N VAL A 91 22.03 23.32 5.12
CA VAL A 91 21.34 23.29 6.42
C VAL A 91 20.69 21.93 6.60
N LEU A 92 21.14 21.20 7.62
CA LEU A 92 20.56 19.93 8.03
C LEU A 92 19.37 20.22 8.94
N THR A 93 18.18 19.88 8.48
CA THR A 93 16.98 19.88 9.32
C THR A 93 16.70 18.45 9.74
N GLY A 94 16.17 18.24 10.95
CA GLY A 94 16.01 16.94 11.63
C GLY A 94 15.18 15.89 10.88
N GLU A 95 14.83 16.15 9.64
CA GLU A 95 13.96 15.37 8.79
C GLU A 95 14.41 15.35 7.32
N GLY A 96 15.40 16.17 6.93
CA GLY A 96 15.87 16.18 5.56
C GLY A 96 16.63 14.89 5.27
N LEU A 97 16.13 14.07 4.35
CA LEU A 97 16.87 12.96 3.75
C LEU A 97 17.72 12.12 4.73
N GLY A 98 17.17 11.71 5.88
CA GLY A 98 17.62 10.43 6.44
C GLY A 98 17.39 9.43 5.30
N SER A 99 18.44 8.97 4.61
CA SER A 99 18.31 8.23 3.35
C SER A 99 17.65 6.87 3.63
N VAL A 100 16.33 6.89 3.78
CA VAL A 100 15.49 5.71 3.67
C VAL A 100 15.49 5.39 2.20
N VAL A 101 16.40 4.51 1.80
CA VAL A 101 16.42 3.99 0.45
C VAL A 101 15.36 2.90 0.39
N LEU A 102 14.27 3.19 -0.32
CA LEU A 102 13.24 2.19 -0.58
C LEU A 102 13.88 1.04 -1.37
N ALA A 103 13.77 -0.15 -0.80
CA ALA A 103 14.17 -1.41 -1.40
C ALA A 103 12.94 -2.30 -1.59
N ALA A 104 13.04 -3.26 -2.49
CA ALA A 104 12.09 -4.36 -2.62
C ALA A 104 12.71 -5.64 -2.06
N LEU A 105 11.86 -6.55 -1.56
CA LEU A 105 12.29 -7.90 -1.20
C LEU A 105 12.14 -8.81 -2.42
N LYS A 106 13.21 -9.52 -2.78
CA LYS A 106 13.19 -10.53 -3.84
C LYS A 106 13.58 -11.90 -3.29
N SER A 107 12.73 -12.90 -3.51
CA SER A 107 12.94 -14.30 -3.13
C SER A 107 12.18 -15.23 -4.08
N GLU A 108 12.62 -16.49 -4.17
CA GLU A 108 11.90 -17.55 -4.90
C GLU A 108 10.62 -18.00 -4.18
N ASN A 109 10.61 -17.94 -2.84
CA ASN A 109 9.50 -18.39 -1.99
C ASN A 109 8.65 -17.23 -1.47
N ILE A 110 8.76 -16.05 -2.07
CA ILE A 110 7.92 -14.90 -1.75
C ILE A 110 7.04 -14.62 -2.96
N PRO A 111 5.73 -14.48 -2.77
CA PRO A 111 5.10 -14.15 -1.48
C PRO A 111 4.51 -15.33 -0.70
N VAL A 112 4.71 -16.58 -1.14
CA VAL A 112 4.16 -17.76 -0.45
C VAL A 112 5.27 -18.64 0.13
N VAL A 113 5.38 -18.67 1.46
CA VAL A 113 6.34 -19.51 2.17
C VAL A 113 5.68 -20.83 2.59
N PRO A 114 6.21 -22.00 2.19
CA PRO A 114 5.68 -23.29 2.62
C PRO A 114 5.67 -23.44 4.15
N LEU A 115 4.64 -24.12 4.69
CA LEU A 115 4.46 -24.37 6.13
C LEU A 115 5.65 -25.07 6.81
N THR A 116 6.35 -25.91 6.05
CA THR A 116 7.47 -26.73 6.53
C THR A 116 8.82 -26.05 6.33
N THR A 117 8.84 -24.78 5.91
CA THR A 117 10.07 -24.06 5.62
C THR A 117 10.81 -23.75 6.92
N THR A 118 12.00 -24.33 7.06
CA THR A 118 12.92 -24.03 8.17
C THR A 118 13.90 -22.90 7.85
N ASP A 119 14.06 -22.58 6.56
CA ASP A 119 14.91 -21.53 6.05
C ASP A 119 14.32 -20.88 4.79
N PHE A 120 14.33 -19.55 4.72
CA PHE A 120 14.11 -18.85 3.46
C PHE A 120 15.06 -17.67 3.38
N SER A 121 15.43 -17.31 2.14
CA SER A 121 16.31 -16.17 1.90
C SER A 121 15.63 -15.14 1.02
N ALA A 122 15.90 -13.87 1.29
CA ALA A 122 15.47 -12.74 0.49
C ALA A 122 16.64 -11.77 0.30
N SER A 123 16.68 -11.08 -0.83
CA SER A 123 17.62 -9.98 -1.06
C SER A 123 16.85 -8.66 -1.01
N LEU A 124 17.45 -7.63 -0.39
CA LEU A 124 17.01 -6.26 -0.58
C LEU A 124 17.53 -5.80 -1.95
N VAL A 125 16.62 -5.44 -2.86
CA VAL A 125 16.96 -5.00 -4.21
C VAL A 125 16.48 -3.58 -4.46
N ASP A 126 17.19 -2.89 -5.35
CA ASP A 126 16.70 -1.65 -5.93
C ASP A 126 15.41 -1.92 -6.75
N PRO A 127 14.30 -1.21 -6.49
CA PRO A 127 13.03 -1.48 -7.17
C PRO A 127 13.07 -1.24 -8.69
N ALA A 128 13.87 -0.30 -9.16
CA ALA A 128 13.92 0.07 -10.58
C ALA A 128 14.79 -0.87 -11.41
N THR A 129 15.91 -1.33 -10.83
CA THR A 129 16.93 -2.12 -11.53
C THR A 129 16.93 -3.60 -11.12
N GLY A 130 16.30 -3.95 -10.01
CA GLY A 130 16.32 -5.30 -9.43
C GLY A 130 17.67 -5.75 -8.89
N LYS A 131 18.68 -4.86 -8.84
CA LYS A 131 20.03 -5.16 -8.34
C LYS A 131 20.05 -5.23 -6.81
N ALA A 132 20.76 -6.22 -6.26
CA ALA A 132 20.90 -6.37 -4.82
C ALA A 132 21.65 -5.20 -4.17
N ARG A 133 21.20 -4.80 -2.97
CA ARG A 133 21.79 -3.74 -2.15
C ARG A 133 22.65 -4.38 -1.04
N PRO A 134 23.88 -3.88 -0.79
CA PRO A 134 24.70 -4.35 0.32
C PRO A 134 24.09 -4.03 1.67
N ILE A 135 24.23 -4.94 2.63
CA ILE A 135 23.71 -4.88 3.99
C ILE A 135 24.85 -5.18 4.97
N THR A 136 25.04 -4.31 5.95
CA THR A 136 26.05 -4.47 7.01
C THR A 136 25.45 -4.74 8.37
N LYS A 137 24.23 -4.26 8.63
CA LYS A 137 23.54 -4.47 9.91
C LYS A 137 22.04 -4.60 9.71
N ILE A 138 21.41 -5.56 10.36
CA ILE A 138 19.95 -5.63 10.46
C ILE A 138 19.53 -4.72 11.62
N THR A 139 18.63 -3.78 11.34
CA THR A 139 18.07 -2.89 12.35
C THR A 139 16.79 -3.48 12.93
N SER A 140 15.89 -3.91 12.05
CA SER A 140 14.65 -4.57 12.45
C SER A 140 14.17 -5.53 11.36
N VAL A 141 13.61 -6.67 11.76
CA VAL A 141 12.76 -7.50 10.90
C VAL A 141 11.49 -7.78 11.67
N THR A 142 10.36 -7.30 11.16
CA THR A 142 9.08 -7.46 11.83
C THR A 142 8.05 -8.04 10.89
N VAL A 143 7.08 -8.75 11.46
CA VAL A 143 5.91 -9.23 10.73
C VAL A 143 4.68 -8.66 11.39
N GLU A 144 3.92 -7.88 10.63
CA GLU A 144 2.60 -7.40 11.03
C GLU A 144 1.56 -8.45 10.63
N ARG A 145 0.84 -8.98 11.63
CA ARG A 145 -0.34 -9.82 11.42
C ARG A 145 -1.50 -8.93 11.00
N THR A 146 -1.99 -9.06 9.77
CA THR A 146 -2.98 -8.07 9.29
C THR A 146 -4.34 -8.18 9.97
N VAL A 147 -4.67 -9.33 10.57
CA VAL A 147 -5.94 -9.55 11.28
C VAL A 147 -5.91 -8.94 12.69
N SER A 148 -4.85 -9.20 13.46
CA SER A 148 -4.73 -8.66 14.82
C SER A 148 -4.21 -7.22 14.84
N GLY A 149 -3.40 -6.83 13.86
CA GLY A 149 -2.60 -5.60 13.87
C GLY A 149 -1.33 -5.72 14.73
N GLU A 150 -1.08 -6.89 15.30
CA GLU A 150 0.09 -7.17 16.13
C GLU A 150 1.35 -7.18 15.29
N ILE A 151 2.41 -6.53 15.80
CA ILE A 151 3.73 -6.50 15.18
C ILE A 151 4.65 -7.43 15.96
N LEU A 152 5.05 -8.52 15.31
CA LEU A 152 5.99 -9.49 15.86
C LEU A 152 7.42 -9.15 15.45
N ASP A 153 8.35 -9.25 16.39
CA ASP A 153 9.77 -9.03 16.13
C ASP A 153 10.49 -10.34 15.80
N PHE A 154 11.01 -10.42 14.59
CA PHE A 154 11.80 -11.54 14.08
C PHE A 154 13.27 -11.19 13.91
N THR A 155 13.73 -10.02 14.35
CA THR A 155 15.09 -9.51 14.09
C THR A 155 16.18 -10.52 14.48
N ALA A 156 16.02 -11.18 15.64
CA ALA A 156 16.98 -12.17 16.12
C ALA A 156 17.00 -13.48 15.31
N GLY A 157 15.96 -13.75 14.51
CA GLY A 157 15.85 -14.93 13.64
C GLY A 157 16.39 -14.70 12.23
N PHE A 158 16.95 -13.53 11.93
CA PHE A 158 17.55 -13.24 10.63
C PHE A 158 19.04 -12.97 10.75
N GLU A 159 19.78 -13.42 9.74
CA GLU A 159 21.20 -13.14 9.58
C GLU A 159 21.52 -12.63 8.18
N ILE A 160 22.65 -11.93 8.07
CA ILE A 160 23.17 -11.44 6.80
C ILE A 160 24.07 -12.51 6.20
N VAL A 161 23.73 -12.98 5.00
CA VAL A 161 24.51 -13.93 4.22
C VAL A 161 25.16 -13.20 3.04
N ASN A 162 26.47 -13.32 2.92
CA ASN A 162 27.28 -12.73 1.83
C ASN A 162 27.04 -11.22 1.62
N GLY A 163 26.74 -10.48 2.69
CA GLY A 163 26.57 -9.03 2.69
C GLY A 163 25.41 -8.48 1.85
N THR A 164 24.52 -9.33 1.31
CA THR A 164 23.46 -8.90 0.36
C THR A 164 22.15 -9.67 0.52
N LYS A 165 22.17 -10.82 1.20
CA LYS A 165 20.99 -11.66 1.47
C LYS A 165 20.67 -11.65 2.96
N LEU A 166 19.39 -11.68 3.25
CA LEU A 166 18.84 -11.98 4.56
C LEU A 166 18.39 -13.44 4.54
N ARG A 167 18.86 -14.23 5.50
CA ARG A 167 18.39 -15.60 5.69
C ARG A 167 17.64 -15.67 7.00
N PHE A 168 16.39 -16.13 6.93
CA PHE A 168 15.66 -16.54 8.12
C PHE A 168 16.23 -17.88 8.59
N VAL A 169 16.66 -17.93 9.85
CA VAL A 169 17.07 -19.14 10.54
C VAL A 169 16.12 -19.31 11.71
N ALA A 170 15.19 -20.25 11.57
CA ALA A 170 14.27 -20.54 12.66
C ALA A 170 15.07 -20.98 13.91
N PRO A 171 14.76 -20.43 15.11
CA PRO A 171 15.27 -20.98 16.35
C PRO A 171 14.95 -22.47 16.44
N ALA A 172 15.87 -23.28 16.97
CA ALA A 172 15.69 -24.73 17.05
C ALA A 172 14.35 -25.08 17.76
N GLY A 173 13.52 -25.90 17.10
CA GLY A 173 12.21 -26.33 17.62
C GLY A 173 11.03 -25.36 17.37
N VAL A 174 11.25 -24.28 16.63
CA VAL A 174 10.25 -23.24 16.37
C VAL A 174 9.83 -23.23 14.90
N ASN A 175 8.52 -23.38 14.63
CA ASN A 175 7.96 -23.25 13.28
C ASN A 175 7.27 -21.89 13.14
N LEU A 176 7.35 -21.26 11.96
CA LEU A 176 6.64 -20.02 11.61
C LEU A 176 5.15 -20.05 11.98
N THR A 177 4.52 -21.22 11.98
CA THR A 177 3.11 -21.39 12.36
C THR A 177 2.78 -21.13 13.82
N GLN A 178 3.76 -21.18 14.72
CA GLN A 178 3.56 -20.78 16.12
C GLN A 178 3.34 -19.27 16.24
N TYR A 179 3.76 -18.51 15.22
CA TYR A 179 3.73 -17.06 15.21
C TYR A 179 2.90 -16.46 14.09
N LEU A 180 2.57 -17.20 13.04
CA LEU A 180 1.84 -16.66 11.90
C LEU A 180 0.58 -17.47 11.67
N ASP A 181 -0.56 -16.78 11.59
CA ASP A 181 -1.84 -17.37 11.25
C ASP A 181 -1.78 -17.90 9.81
N ALA A 182 -1.91 -19.21 9.64
CA ALA A 182 -1.78 -19.84 8.33
C ALA A 182 -2.91 -19.45 7.35
N ASP A 183 -3.99 -18.86 7.86
CA ASP A 183 -5.16 -18.40 7.12
C ASP A 183 -5.13 -16.91 6.73
N ALA A 184 -4.09 -16.18 7.15
CA ALA A 184 -4.03 -14.74 6.99
C ALA A 184 -2.90 -14.29 6.06
N ARG A 185 -3.11 -13.10 5.49
CA ARG A 185 -2.02 -12.28 4.95
C ARG A 185 -1.20 -11.73 6.11
N HIS A 186 0.11 -11.66 5.92
CA HIS A 186 1.03 -10.98 6.82
C HIS A 186 1.82 -9.93 6.04
N VAL A 187 2.41 -8.96 6.73
CA VAL A 187 3.29 -7.96 6.11
C VAL A 187 4.66 -8.06 6.75
N LEU A 188 5.64 -8.53 5.98
CA LEU A 188 7.05 -8.56 6.36
C LEU A 188 7.65 -7.18 6.11
N LYS A 189 8.19 -6.56 7.16
CA LYS A 189 8.93 -5.30 7.11
C LYS A 189 10.37 -5.56 7.51
N VAL A 190 11.29 -5.08 6.68
CA VAL A 190 12.73 -5.24 6.88
C VAL A 190 13.38 -3.87 6.86
N GLU A 191 14.17 -3.58 7.88
CA GLU A 191 15.04 -2.42 7.95
C GLU A 191 16.47 -2.85 8.22
N ALA A 192 17.39 -2.35 7.40
CA ALA A 192 18.80 -2.69 7.52
C ALA A 192 19.69 -1.50 7.13
N LEU A 193 20.90 -1.44 7.66
CA LEU A 193 21.90 -0.45 7.28
C LEU A 193 22.83 -1.02 6.21
N ASN A 194 23.25 -0.17 5.29
CA ASN A 194 24.38 -0.44 4.40
C ASN A 194 25.70 0.09 5.00
N ALA A 195 26.81 -0.10 4.29
CA ALA A 195 28.14 0.37 4.73
C ALA A 195 28.22 1.90 4.88
N ASP A 196 27.37 2.63 4.16
CA ASP A 196 27.24 4.08 4.26
C ASP A 196 26.33 4.52 5.42
N GLY A 197 25.77 3.59 6.21
CA GLY A 197 24.83 3.94 7.28
C GLY A 197 23.47 4.43 6.78
N ALA A 198 23.16 4.26 5.49
CA ALA A 198 21.82 4.52 4.94
C ALA A 198 20.87 3.40 5.36
N LEU A 199 19.62 3.77 5.68
CA LEU A 199 18.58 2.83 6.09
C LEU A 199 17.88 2.29 4.84
N LEU A 200 18.10 1.01 4.53
CA LEU A 200 17.34 0.28 3.55
C LEU A 200 16.02 -0.18 4.18
N ARG A 201 14.89 0.12 3.54
CA ARG A 201 13.58 -0.35 4.00
C ARG A 201 12.86 -1.09 2.89
N ALA A 202 12.33 -2.28 3.21
CA ALA A 202 11.46 -3.02 2.32
C ALA A 202 10.24 -3.58 3.05
N THR A 203 9.12 -3.64 2.34
CA THR A 203 7.86 -4.17 2.83
C THR A 203 7.31 -5.15 1.80
N GLN A 204 6.82 -6.30 2.26
CA GLN A 204 6.34 -7.36 1.38
C GLN A 204 5.18 -8.12 2.02
N ASN A 205 4.13 -8.38 1.24
CA ASN A 205 3.06 -9.27 1.67
C ASN A 205 3.57 -10.73 1.69
N LEU A 206 3.18 -11.46 2.72
CA LEU A 206 3.58 -12.81 3.01
C LEU A 206 2.35 -13.68 3.29
N TRP A 207 2.29 -14.86 2.66
CA TRP A 207 1.28 -15.89 2.90
C TRP A 207 1.95 -17.23 3.23
N ILE A 208 1.26 -18.04 4.03
CA ILE A 208 1.76 -19.36 4.45
C ILE A 208 1.10 -20.45 3.61
N GLY A 209 1.90 -21.17 2.83
CA GLY A 209 1.45 -22.29 2.00
C GLY A 209 1.30 -23.57 2.81
N ARG A 210 0.09 -23.91 3.23
CA ARG A 210 -0.20 -25.09 4.07
C ARG A 210 -0.87 -26.25 3.35
N SER A 211 -1.50 -25.97 2.21
CA SER A 211 -2.33 -26.93 1.50
C SER A 211 -1.59 -27.48 0.28
N ARG A 212 -1.87 -28.75 -0.02
CA ARG A 212 -1.46 -29.43 -1.24
C ARG A 212 -2.66 -29.63 -2.15
N ILE A 213 -2.49 -29.31 -3.43
CA ILE A 213 -3.45 -29.65 -4.48
C ILE A 213 -2.85 -30.78 -5.29
N SER A 214 -3.54 -31.92 -5.32
CA SER A 214 -3.28 -32.97 -6.33
C SER A 214 -4.35 -32.85 -7.40
N GLY A 215 -4.02 -32.95 -8.67
CA GLY A 215 -5.01 -32.70 -9.71
C GLY A 215 -4.89 -33.57 -10.94
N SER A 216 -5.98 -33.58 -11.71
CA SER A 216 -6.06 -34.24 -13.01
C SER A 216 -6.73 -33.32 -14.03
N LEU A 217 -6.12 -33.24 -15.21
CA LEU A 217 -6.69 -32.62 -16.39
C LEU A 217 -7.56 -33.65 -17.11
N LEU A 218 -8.82 -33.31 -17.37
CA LEU A 218 -9.78 -34.19 -18.03
C LEU A 218 -10.07 -33.69 -19.45
N PRO A 219 -10.24 -34.59 -20.43
CA PRO A 219 -10.58 -34.18 -21.78
C PRO A 219 -12.03 -33.66 -21.84
N PRO A 220 -12.35 -32.84 -22.85
CA PRO A 220 -13.72 -32.42 -23.11
C PRO A 220 -14.59 -33.63 -23.46
N GLY A 221 -15.86 -33.61 -23.03
CA GLY A 221 -16.85 -34.60 -23.45
C GLY A 221 -17.10 -34.55 -24.95
N SER A 222 -16.86 -33.40 -25.59
CA SER A 222 -16.95 -33.23 -27.04
C SER A 222 -15.77 -33.84 -27.83
N ASN A 223 -14.63 -34.13 -27.18
CA ASN A 223 -13.45 -34.69 -27.84
C ASN A 223 -12.50 -35.37 -26.83
N SER A 224 -12.62 -36.69 -26.67
CA SER A 224 -11.75 -37.46 -25.76
C SER A 224 -10.28 -37.54 -26.20
N GLY A 225 -9.95 -37.18 -27.44
CA GLY A 225 -8.61 -37.26 -28.01
C GLY A 225 -7.72 -36.03 -27.79
N VAL A 226 -8.18 -35.04 -27.04
CA VAL A 226 -7.39 -33.83 -26.74
C VAL A 226 -6.13 -34.20 -25.93
N PRO A 227 -4.91 -33.76 -26.33
CA PRO A 227 -3.69 -34.05 -25.59
C PRO A 227 -3.75 -33.50 -24.16
N LEU A 228 -3.43 -34.36 -23.18
CA LEU A 228 -3.44 -34.01 -21.76
C LEU A 228 -2.05 -33.90 -21.14
N GLY A 229 -1.01 -34.45 -21.79
CA GLY A 229 0.36 -34.44 -21.29
C GLY A 229 1.12 -33.16 -21.66
N ASN A 230 2.04 -32.75 -20.79
CA ASN A 230 2.85 -31.54 -20.95
C ASN A 230 2.03 -30.25 -21.12
N VAL A 231 0.79 -30.24 -20.62
CA VAL A 231 -0.07 -29.07 -20.58
C VAL A 231 0.33 -28.21 -19.40
N LEU A 232 0.54 -26.91 -19.63
CA LEU A 232 0.80 -25.96 -18.56
C LEU A 232 -0.49 -25.71 -17.78
N VAL A 233 -0.45 -25.96 -16.47
CA VAL A 233 -1.51 -25.63 -15.52
C VAL A 233 -1.01 -24.47 -14.67
N THR A 234 -1.73 -23.36 -14.71
CA THR A 234 -1.46 -22.19 -13.89
C THR A 234 -2.45 -22.13 -12.75
N LEU A 235 -1.94 -21.82 -11.55
CA LEU A 235 -2.70 -21.55 -10.36
C LEU A 235 -2.41 -20.12 -9.91
N ASP A 236 -3.36 -19.22 -10.13
CA ASP A 236 -3.26 -17.83 -9.70
C ASP A 236 -3.82 -17.70 -8.28
N PHE A 237 -3.03 -17.15 -7.36
CA PHE A 237 -3.48 -16.81 -6.02
C PHE A 237 -4.21 -15.46 -6.07
N LEU A 238 -5.54 -15.50 -6.13
CA LEU A 238 -6.36 -14.32 -6.42
C LEU A 238 -6.12 -13.22 -5.38
N GLY A 239 -5.89 -11.99 -5.84
CA GLY A 239 -5.64 -10.82 -4.99
C GLY A 239 -4.22 -10.66 -4.47
N THR A 240 -3.31 -11.58 -4.80
CA THR A 240 -1.90 -11.49 -4.36
C THR A 240 -0.95 -11.04 -5.48
N GLY A 241 -1.38 -11.15 -6.74
CA GLY A 241 -0.51 -10.98 -7.92
C GLY A 241 0.46 -12.13 -8.16
N ALA A 242 0.48 -13.14 -7.28
CA ALA A 242 1.33 -14.31 -7.42
C ALA A 242 0.61 -15.46 -8.14
N SER A 243 1.41 -16.22 -8.89
CA SER A 243 0.97 -17.43 -9.56
C SER A 243 2.04 -18.49 -9.47
N VAL A 244 1.61 -19.75 -9.49
CA VAL A 244 2.50 -20.90 -9.60
C VAL A 244 2.07 -21.73 -10.80
N THR A 245 3.03 -22.36 -11.46
CA THR A 245 2.76 -23.18 -12.64
C THR A 245 3.33 -24.58 -12.47
N THR A 246 2.68 -25.54 -13.11
CA THR A 246 3.15 -26.92 -13.23
C THR A 246 2.81 -27.44 -14.61
N ARG A 247 3.44 -28.53 -15.03
CA ARG A 247 3.09 -29.26 -16.26
C ARG A 247 2.48 -30.60 -15.90
N THR A 248 1.49 -31.01 -16.69
CA THR A 248 0.86 -32.32 -16.52
C THR A 248 1.77 -33.45 -16.99
N ASP A 249 1.67 -34.60 -16.32
CA ASP A 249 2.25 -35.86 -16.80
C ASP A 249 1.47 -36.42 -18.02
N PRO A 250 1.92 -37.51 -18.68
CA PRO A 250 1.19 -38.11 -19.81
C PRO A 250 -0.26 -38.52 -19.52
N ASN A 251 -0.62 -38.71 -18.25
CA ASN A 251 -1.97 -39.06 -17.80
C ASN A 251 -2.78 -37.82 -17.36
N GLY A 252 -2.27 -36.61 -17.59
CA GLY A 252 -2.92 -35.36 -17.21
C GLY A 252 -2.79 -34.99 -15.73
N ARG A 253 -1.95 -35.68 -14.93
CA ARG A 253 -1.83 -35.42 -13.49
C ARG A 253 -0.89 -34.26 -13.20
N PHE A 254 -1.17 -33.50 -12.14
CA PHE A 254 -0.37 -32.36 -11.69
C PHE A 254 -0.44 -32.15 -10.17
N THR A 255 0.50 -31.39 -9.59
CA THR A 255 0.50 -31.09 -8.15
C THR A 255 1.00 -29.68 -7.83
N PHE A 256 0.45 -29.07 -6.78
CA PHE A 256 0.96 -27.86 -6.13
C PHE A 256 1.16 -28.15 -4.63
N ASN A 257 2.36 -27.88 -4.09
CA ASN A 257 2.75 -28.34 -2.75
C ASN A 257 2.68 -27.27 -1.64
N ALA A 258 2.59 -26.00 -2.00
CA ALA A 258 2.52 -24.88 -1.05
C ALA A 258 1.44 -23.91 -1.49
N VAL A 259 0.19 -24.25 -1.19
CA VAL A 259 -0.97 -23.40 -1.49
C VAL A 259 -1.47 -22.74 -0.21
N PRO A 260 -1.52 -21.41 -0.16
CA PRO A 260 -2.06 -20.69 0.99
C PRO A 260 -3.57 -20.84 1.07
N ALA A 261 -4.13 -20.58 2.26
CA ALA A 261 -5.57 -20.62 2.46
C ALA A 261 -6.26 -19.41 1.81
N LEU A 262 -6.62 -19.50 0.53
CA LEU A 262 -7.21 -18.40 -0.23
C LEU A 262 -7.96 -18.87 -1.48
N ASN A 263 -8.61 -17.92 -2.17
CA ASN A 263 -9.21 -18.15 -3.47
C ASN A 263 -8.14 -18.29 -4.56
N VAL A 264 -8.23 -19.36 -5.35
CA VAL A 264 -7.33 -19.64 -6.46
C VAL A 264 -8.08 -19.74 -7.78
N ALA A 265 -7.46 -19.31 -8.87
CA ALA A 265 -7.97 -19.56 -10.22
C ALA A 265 -7.06 -20.55 -10.95
N PHE A 266 -7.68 -21.61 -11.48
CA PHE A 266 -7.04 -22.58 -12.36
C PHE A 266 -7.19 -22.14 -13.82
N SER A 267 -6.12 -22.32 -14.60
CA SER A 267 -6.22 -22.28 -16.05
C SER A 267 -5.32 -23.32 -16.72
N ALA A 268 -5.85 -23.94 -17.78
CA ALA A 268 -5.13 -24.83 -18.67
C ALA A 268 -5.70 -24.72 -20.08
N GLN A 269 -4.86 -24.93 -21.09
CA GLN A 269 -5.27 -24.89 -22.50
C GLN A 269 -4.59 -26.01 -23.28
N SER A 270 -5.33 -26.65 -24.18
CA SER A 270 -4.80 -27.65 -25.10
C SER A 270 -5.44 -27.51 -26.48
N PRO A 271 -4.67 -27.28 -27.56
CA PRO A 271 -5.20 -27.19 -28.91
C PRO A 271 -5.42 -28.57 -29.52
N SER A 272 -6.51 -28.75 -30.28
CA SER A 272 -6.76 -29.94 -31.10
C SER A 272 -7.65 -29.60 -32.29
N ASN A 273 -7.28 -30.02 -33.51
CA ASN A 273 -8.04 -29.81 -34.75
C ASN A 273 -8.53 -28.36 -34.95
N SER A 274 -7.62 -27.39 -34.82
CA SER A 274 -7.91 -25.95 -34.92
C SER A 274 -8.88 -25.38 -33.87
N THR A 275 -9.31 -26.20 -32.91
CA THR A 275 -10.12 -25.79 -31.75
C THR A 275 -9.21 -25.66 -30.54
N LEU A 276 -9.34 -24.56 -29.80
CA LEU A 276 -8.68 -24.41 -28.51
C LEU A 276 -9.63 -24.89 -27.42
N TYR A 277 -9.21 -25.90 -26.66
CA TYR A 277 -9.93 -26.36 -25.48
C TYR A 277 -9.31 -25.75 -24.24
N SER A 278 -10.13 -25.30 -23.31
CA SER A 278 -9.65 -24.64 -22.10
C SER A 278 -10.40 -25.11 -20.86
N GLY A 279 -9.68 -25.29 -19.76
CA GLY A 279 -10.23 -25.58 -18.44
C GLY A 279 -9.98 -24.38 -17.55
N ARG A 280 -11.03 -23.80 -16.98
CA ARG A 280 -10.94 -22.62 -16.10
C ARG A 280 -11.90 -22.73 -14.94
N GLY A 281 -11.44 -22.44 -13.72
CA GLY A 281 -12.34 -22.43 -12.57
C GLY A 281 -11.72 -21.74 -11.39
N VAL A 282 -12.56 -21.26 -10.49
CA VAL A 282 -12.15 -20.63 -9.24
C VAL A 282 -12.58 -21.53 -8.09
N ALA A 283 -11.75 -21.62 -7.06
CA ALA A 283 -12.03 -22.37 -5.86
C ALA A 283 -11.42 -21.68 -4.63
N PHE A 284 -12.04 -21.86 -3.47
CA PHE A 284 -11.41 -21.58 -2.20
C PHE A 284 -10.66 -22.82 -1.72
N ILE A 285 -9.37 -22.68 -1.39
CA ILE A 285 -8.52 -23.77 -0.93
C ILE A 285 -8.11 -23.48 0.49
N ASP A 286 -8.64 -24.22 1.46
CA ASP A 286 -8.27 -24.11 2.88
C ASP A 286 -7.60 -25.38 3.43
N ARG A 287 -7.60 -26.45 2.63
CA ARG A 287 -7.15 -27.80 2.98
C ARG A 287 -6.55 -28.52 1.77
N ASN A 288 -6.04 -29.73 1.99
CA ASN A 288 -5.61 -30.60 0.91
C ASN A 288 -6.82 -31.04 0.06
N VAL A 289 -6.70 -30.92 -1.26
CA VAL A 289 -7.78 -31.24 -2.19
C VAL A 289 -7.31 -32.00 -3.43
N GLU A 290 -8.24 -32.73 -4.04
CA GLU A 290 -8.14 -33.20 -5.42
C GLU A 290 -8.86 -32.21 -6.34
N ALA A 291 -8.16 -31.66 -7.33
CA ALA A 291 -8.71 -30.78 -8.35
C ALA A 291 -8.89 -31.52 -9.69
N ARG A 292 -10.13 -31.62 -10.17
CA ARG A 292 -10.44 -32.16 -11.50
C ARG A 292 -10.75 -31.01 -12.44
N LEU A 293 -9.84 -30.74 -13.37
CA LEU A 293 -9.96 -29.64 -14.32
C LEU A 293 -10.30 -30.21 -15.71
N ARG A 294 -11.56 -30.11 -16.12
CA ARG A 294 -12.04 -30.51 -17.45
C ARG A 294 -11.78 -29.40 -18.45
N LEU A 295 -11.07 -29.72 -19.53
CA LEU A 295 -11.00 -28.89 -20.72
C LEU A 295 -12.37 -28.87 -21.39
N LEU A 296 -12.89 -27.70 -21.76
CA LEU A 296 -14.16 -27.55 -22.45
C LEU A 296 -13.95 -27.00 -23.86
N GLY A 297 -14.76 -27.50 -24.80
CA GLY A 297 -14.90 -26.93 -26.13
C GLY A 297 -16.03 -25.88 -26.20
N PRO A 298 -16.17 -25.17 -27.33
CA PRO A 298 -17.18 -24.11 -27.49
C PRO A 298 -18.63 -24.55 -27.22
N SER A 299 -19.01 -25.77 -27.62
CA SER A 299 -20.34 -26.31 -27.38
C SER A 299 -20.63 -26.55 -25.89
N GLU A 300 -19.63 -26.99 -25.14
CA GLU A 300 -19.75 -27.26 -23.70
C GLU A 300 -19.79 -25.96 -22.90
N TYR A 301 -19.03 -24.93 -23.31
CA TYR A 301 -19.16 -23.59 -22.76
C TYR A 301 -20.56 -23.02 -23.00
N LYS A 302 -21.10 -23.17 -24.22
CA LYS A 302 -22.47 -22.74 -24.54
C LYS A 302 -23.52 -23.44 -23.67
N ALA A 303 -23.27 -24.68 -23.26
CA ALA A 303 -24.13 -25.45 -22.36
C ALA A 303 -23.92 -25.13 -20.86
N GLY A 304 -22.99 -24.22 -20.51
CA GLY A 304 -22.70 -23.87 -19.12
C GLY A 304 -21.89 -24.92 -18.35
N GLY A 305 -21.09 -25.73 -19.05
CA GLY A 305 -20.26 -26.77 -18.42
C GLY A 305 -19.36 -26.22 -17.30
N ALA A 306 -19.31 -26.93 -16.18
CA ALA A 306 -18.43 -26.61 -15.05
C ALA A 306 -17.03 -27.21 -15.30
N PRO A 307 -15.97 -26.39 -15.46
CA PRO A 307 -14.65 -26.93 -15.82
C PRO A 307 -13.88 -27.45 -14.61
N LEU A 308 -14.25 -27.07 -13.39
CA LEU A 308 -13.52 -27.41 -12.17
C LEU A 308 -14.43 -28.14 -11.19
N THR A 309 -13.92 -29.22 -10.62
CA THR A 309 -14.49 -29.89 -9.46
C THR A 309 -13.41 -30.03 -8.40
N ILE A 310 -13.72 -29.63 -7.17
CA ILE A 310 -12.84 -29.75 -6.01
C ILE A 310 -13.39 -30.83 -5.10
N ILE A 311 -12.53 -31.77 -4.72
CA ILE A 311 -12.87 -32.88 -3.83
C ILE A 311 -11.96 -32.78 -2.61
N PRO A 312 -12.50 -32.56 -1.41
CA PRO A 312 -11.70 -32.56 -0.19
C PRO A 312 -10.97 -33.90 0.00
N ILE A 313 -9.67 -33.86 0.29
CA ILE A 313 -8.91 -35.05 0.69
C ILE A 313 -8.89 -35.07 2.21
N ALA A 314 -9.49 -36.10 2.82
CA ALA A 314 -9.44 -36.30 4.26
C ALA A 314 -7.97 -36.29 4.73
N SER A 315 -7.60 -35.27 5.49
CA SER A 315 -6.28 -35.16 6.11
C SER A 315 -6.47 -35.26 7.63
N PRO A 316 -5.83 -36.22 8.31
CA PRO A 316 -5.86 -36.26 9.76
C PRO A 316 -5.24 -34.95 10.31
N GLY A 317 -5.99 -34.24 11.15
CA GLY A 317 -5.49 -33.04 11.85
C GLY A 317 -5.83 -31.68 11.23
N VAL A 318 -6.63 -31.61 10.15
CA VAL A 318 -7.21 -30.32 9.71
C VAL A 318 -8.55 -30.12 10.45
N PRO A 319 -8.68 -29.10 11.32
CA PRO A 319 -9.92 -28.87 12.05
C PRO A 319 -11.09 -28.65 11.08
N SER A 320 -12.26 -29.20 11.41
CA SER A 320 -13.53 -28.68 10.93
C SER A 320 -13.66 -27.19 11.28
N ALA A 321 -14.58 -26.46 10.62
CA ALA A 321 -14.86 -25.06 10.95
C ALA A 321 -14.89 -24.88 12.48
N SER A 322 -14.00 -24.04 12.99
CA SER A 322 -13.79 -23.88 14.41
C SER A 322 -15.03 -23.28 15.07
N ALA A 323 -15.17 -23.45 16.40
CA ALA A 323 -16.24 -22.77 17.14
C ALA A 323 -16.20 -21.23 16.93
N ALA A 324 -15.01 -20.68 16.71
CA ALA A 324 -14.82 -19.28 16.35
C ALA A 324 -15.42 -18.94 14.97
N ASP A 325 -15.25 -19.80 13.96
CA ASP A 325 -15.84 -19.59 12.62
C ASP A 325 -17.37 -19.62 12.65
N VAL A 326 -17.95 -20.45 13.52
CA VAL A 326 -19.41 -20.51 13.73
C VAL A 326 -19.90 -19.23 14.41
N ALA A 327 -19.21 -18.78 15.47
CA ALA A 327 -19.55 -17.55 16.16
C ALA A 327 -19.41 -16.30 15.27
N GLU A 328 -18.34 -16.23 14.48
CA GLU A 328 -18.11 -15.14 13.51
C GLU A 328 -19.25 -15.08 12.49
N ARG A 329 -19.63 -16.22 11.88
CA ARG A 329 -20.77 -16.26 10.94
C ARG A 329 -22.08 -15.83 11.58
N ALA A 330 -22.34 -16.24 12.82
CA ALA A 330 -23.53 -15.80 13.54
C ALA A 330 -23.54 -14.28 13.76
N THR A 331 -22.40 -13.69 14.13
CA THR A 331 -22.25 -12.23 14.27
C THR A 331 -22.44 -11.51 12.94
N ARG A 332 -21.84 -12.01 11.85
CA ARG A 332 -22.02 -11.45 10.50
C ARG A 332 -23.48 -11.45 10.07
N LEU A 333 -24.17 -12.55 10.28
CA LEU A 333 -25.59 -12.70 9.92
C LEU A 333 -26.47 -11.74 10.72
N ALA A 334 -26.17 -11.55 12.01
CA ALA A 334 -26.87 -10.59 12.85
C ALA A 334 -26.64 -9.14 12.38
N ALA A 335 -25.39 -8.79 12.04
CA ALA A 335 -25.05 -7.46 11.52
C ALA A 335 -25.73 -7.17 10.17
N GLU A 336 -25.76 -8.14 9.25
CA GLU A 336 -26.47 -7.98 7.97
C GLU A 336 -27.96 -7.72 8.17
N LYS A 337 -28.61 -8.51 9.05
CA LYS A 337 -30.03 -8.32 9.40
C LYS A 337 -30.30 -6.95 10.01
N ALA A 338 -29.39 -6.44 10.85
CA ALA A 338 -29.53 -5.14 11.49
C ALA A 338 -29.28 -3.96 10.54
N SER A 339 -28.43 -4.14 9.51
CA SER A 339 -28.05 -3.04 8.60
C SER A 339 -29.21 -2.54 7.74
N GLY A 340 -30.18 -3.39 7.39
CA GLY A 340 -31.32 -3.07 6.52
C GLY A 340 -30.95 -2.58 5.11
N ALA A 341 -29.66 -2.47 4.79
CA ALA A 341 -29.14 -1.85 3.58
C ALA A 341 -29.11 -2.90 2.44
N ARG A 342 -29.93 -2.69 1.41
CA ARG A 342 -29.82 -3.47 0.16
C ARG A 342 -28.77 -2.82 -0.74
N ALA A 343 -27.64 -3.50 -0.95
CA ALA A 343 -26.85 -3.24 -2.15
C ALA A 343 -27.76 -3.49 -3.36
N THR A 344 -28.01 -2.45 -4.15
CA THR A 344 -28.84 -2.54 -5.34
C THR A 344 -27.90 -2.68 -6.53
N PRO A 345 -27.98 -3.76 -7.32
CA PRO A 345 -27.15 -3.92 -8.51
C PRO A 345 -27.27 -2.68 -9.41
N VAL A 346 -26.12 -2.19 -9.89
CA VAL A 346 -26.11 -1.09 -10.86
C VAL A 346 -26.79 -1.55 -12.13
N ALA A 347 -27.84 -0.85 -12.57
CA ALA A 347 -28.53 -1.18 -13.81
C ALA A 347 -27.56 -1.07 -15.00
N ILE A 348 -27.33 -2.19 -15.69
CA ILE A 348 -26.51 -2.21 -16.90
C ILE A 348 -27.41 -1.88 -18.10
N PRO A 349 -27.04 -0.88 -18.93
CA PRO A 349 -27.77 -0.58 -20.15
C PRO A 349 -27.84 -1.80 -21.08
N ALA A 350 -29.00 -2.02 -21.70
CA ALA A 350 -29.13 -3.02 -22.75
C ALA A 350 -28.21 -2.68 -23.93
N ALA A 351 -27.47 -3.67 -24.43
CA ALA A 351 -26.71 -3.51 -25.65
C ALA A 351 -27.65 -3.59 -26.86
N GLY A 352 -27.51 -2.66 -27.82
CA GLY A 352 -28.32 -2.67 -29.05
C GLY A 352 -28.10 -3.97 -29.83
N GLY A 353 -29.14 -4.78 -30.01
CA GLY A 353 -29.04 -6.10 -30.67
C GLY A 353 -28.09 -7.08 -29.96
N GLY A 354 -27.80 -6.86 -28.68
CA GLY A 354 -26.85 -7.67 -27.91
C GLY A 354 -27.51 -8.74 -27.03
N VAL A 355 -26.69 -9.36 -26.19
CA VAL A 355 -27.09 -10.33 -25.18
C VAL A 355 -26.70 -9.87 -23.78
N SER A 356 -27.36 -10.42 -22.76
CA SER A 356 -27.10 -10.12 -21.35
C SER A 356 -27.01 -11.38 -20.50
N ILE A 357 -26.28 -11.29 -19.40
CA ILE A 357 -26.21 -12.31 -18.35
C ILE A 357 -26.32 -11.68 -16.97
N SER A 358 -26.79 -12.47 -16.00
CA SER A 358 -26.75 -12.15 -14.58
C SER A 358 -26.49 -13.43 -13.79
N ALA A 359 -25.39 -13.45 -13.03
CA ALA A 359 -25.04 -14.55 -12.14
C ALA A 359 -24.96 -14.03 -10.71
N THR A 360 -25.87 -14.49 -9.84
CA THR A 360 -25.91 -14.13 -8.42
C THR A 360 -25.72 -15.40 -7.60
N SER A 361 -24.67 -15.43 -6.77
CA SER A 361 -24.48 -16.52 -5.82
C SER A 361 -24.70 -16.01 -4.40
N ALA A 362 -25.63 -16.67 -3.70
CA ALA A 362 -25.95 -16.45 -2.29
C ALA A 362 -25.74 -17.73 -1.45
N GLN A 363 -25.61 -18.89 -2.10
CA GLN A 363 -25.37 -20.16 -1.42
C GLN A 363 -23.87 -20.39 -1.28
N GLN A 364 -23.46 -20.81 -0.08
CA GLN A 364 -22.08 -21.13 0.23
C GLN A 364 -21.53 -22.17 -0.74
N ASP A 365 -20.35 -21.86 -1.27
CA ASP A 365 -19.50 -22.72 -2.10
C ASP A 365 -20.22 -23.27 -3.35
N ALA A 366 -21.32 -22.61 -3.75
CA ALA A 366 -22.11 -22.95 -4.92
C ALA A 366 -21.85 -21.93 -6.03
N ARG A 367 -21.18 -22.41 -7.09
CA ARG A 367 -20.92 -21.59 -8.29
C ARG A 367 -22.19 -21.47 -9.13
N VAL A 368 -22.64 -20.25 -9.35
CA VAL A 368 -23.76 -19.92 -10.25
C VAL A 368 -23.20 -19.40 -11.55
N VAL A 369 -23.60 -19.99 -12.68
CA VAL A 369 -23.10 -19.66 -14.02
C VAL A 369 -24.24 -19.16 -14.90
N SER A 370 -24.00 -18.09 -15.65
CA SER A 370 -24.91 -17.58 -16.66
C SER A 370 -24.18 -17.46 -18.00
N VAL A 371 -24.83 -17.89 -19.07
CA VAL A 371 -24.26 -17.96 -20.42
C VAL A 371 -25.21 -17.35 -21.43
N ALA A 372 -24.66 -16.61 -22.39
CA ALA A 372 -25.38 -16.14 -23.56
C ALA A 372 -24.50 -16.24 -24.82
N SER A 373 -25.12 -16.35 -25.99
CA SER A 373 -24.41 -16.39 -27.28
C SER A 373 -24.86 -15.24 -28.18
N LEU A 374 -23.90 -14.49 -28.72
CA LEU A 374 -24.13 -13.41 -29.66
C LEU A 374 -23.68 -13.84 -31.05
N ASP A 375 -24.58 -13.76 -32.03
CA ASP A 375 -24.22 -13.90 -33.45
C ASP A 375 -23.86 -12.52 -34.02
N VAL A 376 -22.62 -12.42 -34.49
CA VAL A 376 -22.03 -11.19 -35.02
C VAL A 376 -22.06 -11.23 -36.55
N PRO A 377 -22.68 -10.24 -37.20
CA PRO A 377 -22.74 -10.17 -38.66
C PRO A 377 -21.36 -10.13 -39.34
N LYS A 378 -21.32 -10.55 -40.60
CA LYS A 378 -20.13 -10.43 -41.45
C LYS A 378 -19.73 -8.95 -41.57
N GLY A 379 -18.44 -8.66 -41.47
CA GLY A 379 -17.87 -7.32 -41.61
C GLY A 379 -17.92 -6.45 -40.35
N THR A 380 -18.47 -6.94 -39.23
CA THR A 380 -18.42 -6.20 -37.96
C THR A 380 -16.98 -6.14 -37.43
N ALA A 381 -16.43 -4.93 -37.26
CA ALA A 381 -15.06 -4.78 -36.77
C ALA A 381 -14.93 -5.02 -35.25
N SER A 382 -15.95 -4.62 -34.46
CA SER A 382 -15.87 -4.67 -33.01
C SER A 382 -17.23 -4.85 -32.34
N VAL A 383 -17.22 -5.42 -31.14
CA VAL A 383 -18.36 -5.46 -30.20
C VAL A 383 -17.94 -4.86 -28.85
N THR A 384 -18.89 -4.41 -28.05
CA THR A 384 -18.64 -3.83 -26.72
C THR A 384 -19.16 -4.78 -25.65
N LEU A 385 -18.28 -5.14 -24.70
CA LEU A 385 -18.63 -5.78 -23.43
C LEU A 385 -18.81 -4.68 -22.38
N THR A 386 -19.96 -4.63 -21.71
CA THR A 386 -20.18 -3.79 -20.52
C THR A 386 -20.53 -4.68 -19.34
N TYR A 387 -19.93 -4.47 -18.18
CA TYR A 387 -20.20 -5.28 -17.00
C TYR A 387 -20.11 -4.48 -15.69
N SER A 388 -20.69 -5.03 -14.64
CA SER A 388 -20.62 -4.53 -13.26
C SER A 388 -20.69 -5.71 -12.31
N VAL A 389 -19.98 -5.59 -11.19
CA VAL A 389 -20.03 -6.54 -10.08
C VAL A 389 -20.52 -5.81 -8.85
N THR A 390 -21.40 -6.45 -8.09
CA THR A 390 -21.94 -5.93 -6.83
C THR A 390 -21.77 -6.99 -5.76
N SER A 391 -21.26 -6.60 -4.60
CA SER A 391 -21.11 -7.51 -3.46
C SER A 391 -21.48 -6.81 -2.16
N ARG A 392 -22.29 -7.47 -1.32
CA ARG A 392 -22.60 -6.95 0.02
C ARG A 392 -21.45 -7.09 1.00
N GLU A 393 -20.37 -7.76 0.61
CA GLU A 393 -19.16 -7.83 1.44
C GLU A 393 -18.45 -6.47 1.54
N TYR A 394 -18.62 -5.59 0.55
CA TYR A 394 -18.03 -4.26 0.53
C TYR A 394 -18.96 -3.23 1.20
N PRO A 395 -18.44 -2.28 2.03
CA PRO A 395 -17.02 -2.08 2.35
C PRO A 395 -16.49 -2.89 3.53
N VAL A 396 -17.35 -3.28 4.46
CA VAL A 396 -16.94 -3.73 5.81
C VAL A 396 -16.03 -4.95 5.77
N TYR A 397 -16.46 -6.02 5.11
CA TYR A 397 -15.75 -7.30 5.12
C TYR A 397 -14.62 -7.34 4.10
N VAL A 398 -14.79 -6.65 2.98
CA VAL A 398 -13.74 -6.49 1.97
C VAL A 398 -12.55 -5.69 2.52
N LEU A 399 -12.78 -4.56 3.18
CA LEU A 399 -11.69 -3.76 3.77
C LEU A 399 -11.08 -4.44 4.98
N GLY A 400 -11.87 -5.19 5.75
CA GLY A 400 -11.40 -6.08 6.80
C GLY A 400 -10.62 -7.31 6.27
N GLN A 401 -10.56 -7.50 4.95
CA GLN A 401 -9.91 -8.65 4.29
C GLN A 401 -10.43 -9.98 4.84
N SER A 402 -11.76 -10.09 4.95
CA SER A 402 -12.48 -11.28 5.41
C SER A 402 -12.02 -12.55 4.71
N LYS A 403 -11.94 -13.67 5.44
CA LYS A 403 -11.65 -14.99 4.86
C LYS A 403 -12.79 -15.53 4.01
N TYR A 404 -14.03 -15.16 4.34
CA TYR A 404 -15.18 -15.32 3.47
C TYR A 404 -15.05 -14.26 2.40
N ASN A 405 -14.53 -14.68 1.25
CA ASN A 405 -14.09 -13.79 0.20
C ASN A 405 -14.70 -14.33 -1.09
N ASP A 406 -15.85 -13.80 -1.45
CA ASP A 406 -16.57 -14.22 -2.63
C ASP A 406 -15.71 -14.09 -3.89
N ASN A 407 -15.99 -14.92 -4.89
CA ASN A 407 -15.29 -14.85 -6.16
C ASN A 407 -16.23 -14.81 -7.35
N TRP A 408 -15.70 -14.30 -8.46
CA TRP A 408 -16.41 -14.16 -9.70
C TRP A 408 -15.47 -14.22 -10.90
N ASP A 409 -16.03 -14.60 -12.04
CA ASP A 409 -15.33 -14.58 -13.32
C ASP A 409 -16.25 -14.14 -14.46
N LEU A 410 -15.65 -13.55 -15.49
CA LEU A 410 -16.31 -13.13 -16.71
C LEU A 410 -15.40 -13.44 -17.90
N SER A 411 -15.99 -13.97 -18.97
CA SER A 411 -15.27 -14.26 -20.20
C SER A 411 -16.11 -14.11 -21.46
N VAL A 412 -15.41 -13.75 -22.54
CA VAL A 412 -15.94 -13.77 -23.89
C VAL A 412 -15.01 -14.64 -24.73
N ILE A 413 -15.55 -15.71 -25.32
CA ILE A 413 -14.82 -16.59 -26.23
C ILE A 413 -15.49 -16.64 -27.60
N SER A 414 -14.71 -16.85 -28.66
CA SER A 414 -15.23 -17.11 -29.99
C SER A 414 -15.81 -18.52 -30.12
N GLY A 415 -16.59 -18.76 -31.17
CA GLY A 415 -17.09 -20.09 -31.53
C GLY A 415 -16.01 -21.14 -31.84
N GLN A 416 -14.72 -20.73 -31.95
CA GLN A 416 -13.57 -21.62 -32.10
C GLN A 416 -12.80 -21.86 -30.78
N GLY A 417 -13.28 -21.33 -29.66
CA GLY A 417 -12.61 -21.44 -28.34
C GLY A 417 -11.57 -20.34 -28.07
N LYS A 418 -11.26 -19.53 -29.10
CA LYS A 418 -10.59 -18.21 -29.05
C LYS A 418 -10.94 -17.35 -27.82
N PRO A 419 -10.15 -17.16 -26.74
CA PRO A 419 -10.49 -16.13 -25.76
C PRO A 419 -10.33 -14.72 -26.34
N LEU A 420 -11.34 -13.88 -26.14
CA LEU A 420 -11.35 -12.46 -26.51
C LEU A 420 -11.28 -11.55 -25.29
N PHE A 421 -11.86 -11.98 -24.17
CA PHE A 421 -11.81 -11.30 -22.89
C PHE A 421 -11.89 -12.31 -21.76
N GLN A 422 -11.10 -12.11 -20.70
CA GLN A 422 -11.09 -12.98 -19.52
C GLN A 422 -10.68 -12.20 -18.28
N ILE A 423 -11.49 -12.31 -17.22
CA ILE A 423 -11.17 -11.78 -15.90
C ILE A 423 -11.72 -12.73 -14.83
N ALA A 424 -10.96 -12.87 -13.75
CA ALA A 424 -11.40 -13.53 -12.52
C ALA A 424 -10.87 -12.73 -11.34
N ARG A 425 -11.69 -12.57 -10.31
CA ARG A 425 -11.37 -11.81 -9.09
C ARG A 425 -12.00 -12.48 -7.88
N ASN A 426 -11.43 -12.18 -6.72
CA ASN A 426 -12.15 -12.27 -5.46
C ASN A 426 -12.48 -10.86 -4.98
N VAL A 427 -13.51 -10.71 -4.16
CA VAL A 427 -14.01 -9.38 -3.77
C VAL A 427 -12.97 -8.60 -2.95
N ASN A 428 -12.14 -9.27 -2.15
CA ASN A 428 -11.06 -8.60 -1.38
C ASN A 428 -10.01 -7.96 -2.29
N SER A 429 -9.72 -8.55 -3.45
CA SER A 429 -8.69 -8.08 -4.37
C SER A 429 -9.03 -6.74 -5.02
N GLN A 430 -10.32 -6.42 -5.11
CA GLN A 430 -10.84 -5.24 -5.80
C GLN A 430 -10.74 -3.95 -4.98
N VAL A 431 -10.01 -3.97 -3.87
CA VAL A 431 -9.52 -2.76 -3.20
C VAL A 431 -8.29 -2.17 -3.91
N SER A 432 -7.60 -2.96 -4.73
CA SER A 432 -6.34 -2.55 -5.39
C SER A 432 -6.18 -3.07 -6.82
N LEU A 433 -6.99 -4.04 -7.24
CA LEU A 433 -6.98 -4.57 -8.61
C LEU A 433 -8.28 -4.24 -9.32
N ASP A 434 -8.16 -3.68 -10.51
CA ASP A 434 -9.32 -3.36 -11.33
C ASP A 434 -10.18 -4.60 -11.64
N PRO A 435 -11.52 -4.44 -11.69
CA PRO A 435 -12.22 -3.18 -11.44
C PRO A 435 -12.39 -2.90 -9.93
N LEU A 436 -12.07 -1.67 -9.51
CA LEU A 436 -12.10 -1.25 -8.11
C LEU A 436 -13.53 -1.05 -7.56
N TRP A 437 -13.70 -1.31 -6.26
CA TRP A 437 -14.95 -1.02 -5.56
C TRP A 437 -15.24 0.48 -5.46
N ARG A 438 -16.52 0.81 -5.58
CA ARG A 438 -17.11 2.12 -5.32
C ARG A 438 -17.95 2.04 -4.04
N CYS A 439 -18.24 3.20 -3.45
CA CYS A 439 -18.99 3.24 -2.20
C CYS A 439 -20.43 2.72 -2.25
N ASP A 440 -20.97 2.48 -3.43
CA ASP A 440 -22.28 1.85 -3.63
C ASP A 440 -22.22 0.31 -3.61
N SER A 441 -21.10 -0.25 -3.16
CA SER A 441 -20.84 -1.70 -3.13
C SER A 441 -20.82 -2.35 -4.51
N SER A 442 -20.58 -1.56 -5.55
CA SER A 442 -20.40 -2.01 -6.92
C SER A 442 -19.04 -1.62 -7.48
N THR A 443 -18.64 -2.21 -8.59
CA THR A 443 -17.50 -1.73 -9.40
C THR A 443 -17.88 -0.55 -10.31
N GLY A 444 -19.15 -0.19 -10.31
CA GLY A 444 -19.83 0.54 -11.38
C GLY A 444 -19.66 -0.11 -12.75
N LEU A 445 -20.00 0.65 -13.79
CA LEU A 445 -19.94 0.19 -15.17
C LEU A 445 -18.49 0.18 -15.68
N VAL A 446 -18.08 -0.96 -16.20
CA VAL A 446 -16.80 -1.18 -16.87
C VAL A 446 -17.08 -1.61 -18.30
N SER A 447 -16.36 -1.04 -19.26
CA SER A 447 -16.53 -1.34 -20.69
C SER A 447 -15.25 -1.72 -21.38
N THR A 448 -15.35 -2.63 -22.33
CA THR A 448 -14.22 -3.08 -23.14
C THR A 448 -14.67 -3.30 -24.57
N LYS A 449 -13.96 -2.67 -25.52
CA LYS A 449 -14.16 -2.90 -26.95
C LYS A 449 -13.34 -4.12 -27.37
N LEU A 450 -14.01 -5.11 -27.95
CA LEU A 450 -13.41 -6.35 -28.43
C LEU A 450 -13.29 -6.29 -29.95
N ASP A 451 -12.08 -6.46 -30.48
CA ASP A 451 -11.84 -6.60 -31.92
C ASP A 451 -12.28 -7.99 -32.39
N VAL A 452 -13.22 -8.01 -33.34
CA VAL A 452 -13.75 -9.22 -33.96
C VAL A 452 -13.61 -9.20 -35.48
N SER A 453 -12.89 -8.22 -36.03
CA SER A 453 -12.71 -8.02 -37.47
C SER A 453 -12.17 -9.27 -38.17
N ALA A 454 -11.19 -9.95 -37.57
CA ALA A 454 -10.63 -11.18 -38.11
C ALA A 454 -11.64 -12.34 -38.12
N LEU A 455 -12.53 -12.41 -37.11
CA LEU A 455 -13.53 -13.47 -36.99
C LEU A 455 -14.70 -13.27 -37.96
N THR A 456 -15.05 -12.03 -38.27
CA THR A 456 -16.23 -11.65 -39.08
C THR A 456 -15.88 -11.35 -40.54
N ARG A 457 -14.60 -11.43 -40.93
CA ARG A 457 -14.12 -11.06 -42.27
C ARG A 457 -14.77 -11.87 -43.39
N THR A 458 -14.85 -13.19 -43.23
CA THR A 458 -15.32 -14.11 -44.27
C THR A 458 -16.77 -14.54 -44.09
N GLY A 459 -17.33 -14.38 -42.89
CA GLY A 459 -18.70 -14.79 -42.57
C GLY A 459 -19.16 -14.25 -41.22
N ARG A 460 -20.33 -14.73 -40.77
CA ARG A 460 -20.82 -14.48 -39.41
C ARG A 460 -19.92 -15.19 -38.38
N ALA A 461 -19.79 -14.62 -37.18
CA ALA A 461 -19.08 -15.23 -36.07
C ALA A 461 -20.00 -15.36 -34.86
N THR A 462 -19.85 -16.43 -34.07
CA THR A 462 -20.55 -16.57 -32.79
C THR A 462 -19.59 -16.26 -31.65
N LEU A 463 -20.04 -15.46 -30.69
CA LEU A 463 -19.35 -15.19 -29.43
C LEU A 463 -20.15 -15.77 -28.27
N ILE A 464 -19.46 -16.29 -27.25
CA ILE A 464 -20.08 -16.84 -26.05
C ILE A 464 -19.65 -15.98 -24.87
N LEU A 465 -20.63 -15.35 -24.22
CA LEU A 465 -20.49 -14.59 -22.98
C LEU A 465 -20.79 -15.52 -21.81
N THR A 466 -19.87 -15.64 -20.88
CA THR A 466 -20.04 -16.44 -19.66
C THR A 466 -19.63 -15.62 -18.45
N GLY A 467 -20.47 -15.59 -17.43
CA GLY A 467 -20.17 -15.00 -16.13
C GLY A 467 -20.56 -15.94 -15.01
N SER A 468 -19.82 -15.88 -13.90
CA SER A 468 -20.12 -16.67 -12.72
C SER A 468 -19.82 -15.92 -11.43
N ALA A 469 -20.51 -16.31 -10.36
CA ALA A 469 -20.25 -15.88 -9.00
C ALA A 469 -20.31 -17.09 -8.05
N MET A 470 -19.56 -17.03 -6.96
CA MET A 470 -19.62 -18.01 -5.87
C MET A 470 -19.47 -17.28 -4.53
N ASN A 471 -20.45 -17.46 -3.64
CA ASN A 471 -20.31 -17.04 -2.25
C ASN A 471 -19.40 -18.03 -1.52
N VAL A 472 -18.40 -17.54 -0.77
CA VAL A 472 -17.37 -18.40 -0.16
C VAL A 472 -17.58 -18.52 1.35
N GLY A 473 -17.85 -19.74 1.81
CA GLY A 473 -17.74 -20.11 3.23
C GLY A 473 -18.89 -19.73 4.18
N ASP A 474 -19.88 -18.90 3.79
CA ASP A 474 -20.88 -18.42 4.76
C ASP A 474 -22.36 -18.30 4.32
N SER A 475 -22.69 -18.22 3.03
CA SER A 475 -24.05 -17.98 2.50
C SER A 475 -24.73 -16.67 2.95
N ILE A 476 -24.00 -15.68 3.46
CA ILE A 476 -24.64 -14.50 4.07
C ILE A 476 -24.78 -13.35 3.07
N LEU A 477 -23.71 -13.05 2.35
CA LEU A 477 -23.59 -11.82 1.55
C LEU A 477 -23.44 -12.18 0.07
N PRO A 478 -24.46 -11.94 -0.78
CA PRO A 478 -24.40 -12.36 -2.16
C PRO A 478 -23.47 -11.47 -2.99
N THR A 479 -22.82 -12.11 -3.96
CA THR A 479 -22.09 -11.44 -5.04
C THR A 479 -22.81 -11.66 -6.37
N THR A 480 -22.95 -10.59 -7.14
CA THR A 480 -23.64 -10.56 -8.43
C THR A 480 -22.73 -10.02 -9.52
N VAL A 481 -22.62 -10.77 -10.62
CA VAL A 481 -22.02 -10.32 -11.88
C VAL A 481 -23.12 -10.09 -12.90
N GLN A 482 -23.15 -8.89 -13.49
CA GLN A 482 -24.00 -8.57 -14.63
C GLN A 482 -23.13 -8.14 -15.80
N ALA A 483 -23.50 -8.57 -17.01
CA ALA A 483 -22.80 -8.16 -18.21
C ALA A 483 -23.71 -8.13 -19.44
N THR A 484 -23.38 -7.26 -20.39
CA THR A 484 -23.98 -7.17 -21.73
C THR A 484 -22.90 -7.19 -22.80
N LEU A 485 -23.19 -7.85 -23.92
CA LEU A 485 -22.30 -7.93 -25.08
C LEU A 485 -23.08 -7.62 -26.35
N GLY A 486 -22.65 -6.65 -27.14
CA GLY A 486 -23.33 -6.28 -28.38
C GLY A 486 -22.75 -5.06 -29.07
N ALA A 487 -23.58 -4.34 -29.85
CA ALA A 487 -23.20 -3.04 -30.37
C ALA A 487 -23.04 -2.03 -29.22
N SER A 488 -22.24 -0.99 -29.46
CA SER A 488 -21.96 -0.01 -28.41
C SER A 488 -23.22 0.74 -27.99
N SER A 489 -23.42 0.88 -26.67
CA SER A 489 -24.53 1.67 -26.13
C SER A 489 -24.26 3.16 -26.27
N ASP A 490 -25.31 3.96 -26.42
CA ASP A 490 -25.25 5.43 -26.40
C ASP A 490 -25.24 6.02 -24.96
N VAL A 491 -24.87 5.23 -23.94
CA VAL A 491 -24.81 5.68 -22.54
C VAL A 491 -23.45 6.27 -22.22
N LEU A 492 -23.39 7.48 -21.65
CA LEU A 492 -22.12 8.13 -21.28
C LEU A 492 -21.39 7.25 -20.26
N GLN A 493 -20.13 6.94 -20.53
CA GLN A 493 -19.30 6.13 -19.67
C GLN A 493 -18.06 6.90 -19.29
N ALA A 494 -17.74 6.89 -18.00
CA ALA A 494 -16.50 7.41 -17.50
C ALA A 494 -15.99 6.54 -16.36
N THR A 495 -14.67 6.47 -16.25
CA THR A 495 -13.95 5.84 -15.15
C THR A 495 -13.23 6.92 -14.35
N ILE A 496 -13.02 6.68 -13.05
CA ILE A 496 -12.05 7.44 -12.27
C ILE A 496 -10.70 6.82 -12.58
N ALA A 497 -9.86 7.55 -13.31
CA ALA A 497 -8.58 7.07 -13.80
C ALA A 497 -7.47 7.26 -12.76
N ASP A 498 -7.50 8.37 -12.02
CA ASP A 498 -6.57 8.62 -10.92
C ASP A 498 -7.14 9.60 -9.89
N ILE A 499 -6.48 9.69 -8.74
CA ILE A 499 -6.63 10.78 -7.79
C ILE A 499 -5.56 11.82 -8.11
N TYR A 500 -6.01 13.04 -8.39
CA TYR A 500 -5.13 14.19 -8.59
C TYR A 500 -4.68 14.76 -7.25
N GLU A 501 -3.38 15.02 -7.13
CA GLU A 501 -2.78 15.76 -6.02
C GLU A 501 -1.87 16.89 -6.54
N GLU A 502 -2.00 18.09 -5.96
CA GLU A 502 -1.14 19.23 -6.29
C GLU A 502 0.26 19.08 -5.69
N ILE A 503 0.36 18.43 -4.53
CA ILE A 503 1.60 18.12 -3.84
C ILE A 503 1.56 16.65 -3.45
N PRO A 504 2.68 15.90 -3.58
CA PRO A 504 2.73 14.49 -3.21
C PRO A 504 2.25 14.23 -1.78
N GLY A 505 1.29 13.32 -1.62
CA GLY A 505 0.83 12.76 -0.36
C GLY A 505 0.27 11.35 -0.57
N THR A 506 -0.47 10.81 0.40
CA THR A 506 -1.13 9.52 0.21
C THR A 506 -2.41 9.69 -0.59
N LYS A 507 -2.51 9.05 -1.75
CA LYS A 507 -3.57 9.29 -2.74
C LYS A 507 -4.99 9.22 -2.18
N ASP A 508 -5.30 8.29 -1.28
CA ASP A 508 -6.66 8.06 -0.75
C ASP A 508 -7.04 8.89 0.49
N TYR A 509 -6.14 9.71 1.05
CA TYR A 509 -6.43 10.58 2.21
C TYR A 509 -6.79 12.01 1.80
N PHE A 510 -7.87 12.54 2.37
CA PHE A 510 -8.40 13.87 2.07
C PHE A 510 -8.68 14.63 3.36
N SER A 511 -8.10 15.81 3.48
CA SER A 511 -8.26 16.69 4.63
C SER A 511 -9.59 17.45 4.58
N ILE A 512 -10.38 17.32 5.64
CA ILE A 512 -11.65 18.02 5.85
C ILE A 512 -11.42 19.13 6.89
N PRO A 513 -11.33 20.40 6.47
CA PRO A 513 -11.16 21.51 7.39
C PRO A 513 -12.38 21.69 8.30
N GLN A 514 -12.16 22.33 9.45
CA GLN A 514 -13.26 22.83 10.29
C GLN A 514 -14.24 23.70 9.48
N LYS A 515 -15.50 23.73 9.91
CA LYS A 515 -16.54 24.54 9.28
C LYS A 515 -16.09 25.99 9.08
N GLY A 516 -16.23 26.50 7.86
CA GLY A 516 -15.82 27.86 7.47
C GLY A 516 -14.34 28.02 7.14
N ARG A 517 -13.51 26.98 7.28
CA ARG A 517 -12.10 26.98 6.90
C ARG A 517 -11.89 26.37 5.51
N LYS A 518 -10.70 26.62 4.96
CA LYS A 518 -10.26 26.15 3.63
C LYS A 518 -9.02 25.29 3.73
N ASN A 519 -8.87 24.41 2.76
CA ASN A 519 -7.65 23.67 2.42
C ASN A 519 -6.59 24.62 1.83
N SER A 520 -5.31 24.34 2.09
CA SER A 520 -4.21 25.07 1.46
C SER A 520 -3.81 24.45 0.12
N TYR A 521 -4.00 23.14 -0.04
CA TYR A 521 -3.60 22.39 -1.23
C TYR A 521 -4.78 21.74 -1.93
N ARG A 522 -4.69 21.62 -3.25
CA ARG A 522 -5.73 20.98 -4.07
C ARG A 522 -5.55 19.46 -4.14
N LYS A 523 -6.68 18.77 -4.12
CA LYS A 523 -6.83 17.34 -4.38
C LYS A 523 -8.12 17.10 -5.16
N GLY A 524 -8.14 16.08 -6.00
CA GLY A 524 -9.20 15.90 -6.99
C GLY A 524 -9.26 14.50 -7.55
N PHE A 525 -10.13 14.32 -8.53
CA PHE A 525 -10.23 13.10 -9.30
C PHE A 525 -10.05 13.41 -10.78
N ASP A 526 -9.29 12.56 -11.45
CA ASP A 526 -9.15 12.58 -12.89
C ASP A 526 -10.09 11.53 -13.48
N PHE A 527 -11.01 11.98 -14.33
CA PHE A 527 -12.00 11.16 -15.01
C PHE A 527 -11.56 10.92 -16.44
N LYS A 528 -11.69 9.67 -16.89
CA LYS A 528 -11.55 9.31 -18.29
C LYS A 528 -12.91 9.03 -18.89
N ILE A 529 -13.28 9.71 -19.97
CA ILE A 529 -14.46 9.36 -20.77
C ILE A 529 -14.09 8.15 -21.65
N GLU A 530 -14.85 7.07 -21.52
CA GLU A 530 -14.55 5.83 -22.22
C GLU A 530 -15.18 5.80 -23.63
N PRO A 531 -14.58 5.07 -24.59
CA PRO A 531 -15.21 4.75 -25.87
C PRO A 531 -16.64 4.19 -25.69
N PRO A 532 -17.53 4.36 -26.67
CA PRO A 532 -17.28 4.47 -28.12
C PRO A 532 -17.21 5.89 -28.68
N TYR A 533 -17.21 6.90 -27.82
CA TYR A 533 -17.44 8.27 -28.24
C TYR A 533 -16.33 8.86 -29.10
N ASP A 534 -16.70 9.78 -29.99
CA ASP A 534 -15.74 10.69 -30.60
C ASP A 534 -15.24 11.67 -29.54
N LEU A 535 -14.10 11.32 -28.94
CA LEU A 535 -13.43 12.04 -27.88
C LEU A 535 -12.97 13.44 -28.31
N SER A 536 -12.80 13.68 -29.63
CA SER A 536 -12.43 15.01 -30.14
C SER A 536 -13.52 16.07 -29.92
N SER A 537 -14.77 15.64 -29.73
CA SER A 537 -15.93 16.49 -29.49
C SER A 537 -16.42 16.49 -28.03
N ALA A 538 -15.86 15.59 -27.21
CA ALA A 538 -16.29 15.36 -25.84
C ALA A 538 -15.87 16.53 -24.95
N ARG A 539 -16.83 17.07 -24.20
CA ARG A 539 -16.56 18.15 -23.23
C ARG A 539 -17.42 17.98 -22.00
N ILE A 540 -16.82 18.09 -20.82
CA ILE A 540 -17.57 18.17 -19.57
C ILE A 540 -18.12 19.59 -19.42
N GLU A 541 -19.43 19.75 -19.53
CA GLU A 541 -20.12 21.04 -19.41
C GLU A 541 -20.26 21.47 -17.96
N SER A 542 -20.50 20.51 -17.05
CA SER A 542 -20.54 20.76 -15.61
C SER A 542 -20.31 19.48 -14.81
N VAL A 543 -19.72 19.66 -13.62
CA VAL A 543 -19.61 18.64 -12.59
C VAL A 543 -20.14 19.19 -11.28
N LYS A 544 -20.95 18.37 -10.60
CA LYS A 544 -21.33 18.57 -9.21
C LYS A 544 -20.70 17.45 -8.39
N ALA A 545 -19.90 17.79 -7.39
CA ALA A 545 -19.34 16.82 -6.45
C ALA A 545 -19.93 17.05 -5.05
N GLN A 546 -20.32 15.97 -4.40
CA GLN A 546 -20.83 15.96 -3.03
C GLN A 546 -20.11 14.92 -2.18
N ILE A 547 -19.99 15.15 -0.88
CA ILE A 547 -19.43 14.16 0.05
C ILE A 547 -20.52 13.39 0.78
N GLY A 548 -20.26 12.12 1.06
CA GLY A 548 -21.05 11.32 1.99
C GLY A 548 -20.16 10.54 2.96
N PHE A 549 -20.72 10.23 4.12
CA PHE A 549 -20.09 9.40 5.14
C PHE A 549 -20.91 8.10 5.21
N GLY A 550 -20.41 7.04 4.58
CA GLY A 550 -21.21 5.83 4.33
C GLY A 550 -22.03 5.92 3.03
N THR A 551 -23.27 5.45 3.04
CA THR A 551 -24.14 5.37 1.85
C THR A 551 -24.95 6.64 1.57
N ALA A 552 -24.95 7.61 2.49
CA ALA A 552 -25.72 8.84 2.38
C ALA A 552 -24.83 10.07 2.15
N VAL A 553 -25.25 10.92 1.21
CA VAL A 553 -24.68 12.26 1.01
C VAL A 553 -24.92 13.09 2.27
N ALA A 554 -23.88 13.72 2.81
CA ALA A 554 -24.02 14.52 4.01
C ALA A 554 -24.89 15.77 3.77
N THR A 555 -25.59 16.23 4.80
CA THR A 555 -26.46 17.40 4.70
C THR A 555 -25.63 18.65 4.37
N GLY A 556 -25.97 19.37 3.30
CA GLY A 556 -25.23 20.56 2.84
C GLY A 556 -23.87 20.27 2.17
N ALA A 557 -23.59 19.00 1.85
CA ALA A 557 -22.31 18.48 1.33
C ALA A 557 -21.92 18.90 -0.09
N LYS A 558 -22.33 20.07 -0.58
CA LYS A 558 -21.83 20.56 -1.88
C LYS A 558 -20.38 20.97 -1.69
N ILE A 559 -19.47 20.24 -2.35
CA ILE A 559 -18.04 20.52 -2.28
C ILE A 559 -17.58 21.21 -3.54
N PHE A 560 -18.04 20.78 -4.72
CA PHE A 560 -17.66 21.39 -5.99
C PHE A 560 -18.88 21.54 -6.89
N GLN A 561 -18.98 22.68 -7.57
CA GLN A 561 -19.94 22.89 -8.64
C GLN A 561 -19.29 23.81 -9.68
N GLY A 562 -18.94 23.25 -10.84
CA GLY A 562 -18.19 23.99 -11.85
C GLY A 562 -17.85 23.15 -13.08
N LYS A 563 -16.96 23.66 -13.93
CA LYS A 563 -16.42 22.93 -15.08
C LYS A 563 -15.22 22.08 -14.65
N ALA A 564 -15.06 20.91 -15.24
CA ALA A 564 -13.83 20.15 -15.12
C ALA A 564 -12.74 20.74 -16.02
N THR A 565 -11.47 20.58 -15.64
CA THR A 565 -10.33 21.00 -16.46
C THR A 565 -9.95 19.86 -17.39
N ALA A 566 -9.96 20.07 -18.70
CA ALA A 566 -9.43 19.10 -19.64
C ALA A 566 -7.90 19.00 -19.49
N ILE A 567 -7.39 17.79 -19.25
CA ILE A 567 -5.95 17.50 -19.13
C ILE A 567 -5.46 16.55 -20.23
N GLY A 568 -6.36 16.17 -21.13
CA GLY A 568 -6.13 15.36 -22.32
C GLY A 568 -7.35 15.41 -23.23
N THR A 569 -7.36 14.60 -24.28
CA THR A 569 -8.50 14.49 -25.22
C THR A 569 -9.72 13.83 -24.58
N ASP A 570 -9.52 12.96 -23.61
CA ASP A 570 -10.54 12.16 -22.93
C ASP A 570 -10.44 12.23 -21.40
N MET A 571 -9.49 13.00 -20.89
CA MET A 571 -9.16 13.09 -19.47
C MET A 571 -9.55 14.45 -18.90
N PHE A 572 -10.26 14.44 -17.78
CA PHE A 572 -10.80 15.63 -17.13
C PHE A 572 -10.57 15.62 -15.63
N ARG A 573 -10.01 16.71 -15.11
CA ARG A 573 -9.70 16.90 -13.69
C ARG A 573 -10.81 17.65 -12.96
N VAL A 574 -11.22 17.12 -11.83
CA VAL A 574 -12.22 17.73 -10.93
C VAL A 574 -11.62 17.91 -9.54
N PRO A 575 -11.33 19.15 -9.10
CA PRO A 575 -10.89 19.40 -7.74
C PRO A 575 -12.04 19.21 -6.75
N VAL A 576 -11.77 18.56 -5.61
CA VAL A 576 -12.77 18.26 -4.56
C VAL A 576 -12.35 18.74 -3.17
N THR A 577 -11.41 19.68 -3.11
CA THR A 577 -10.97 20.34 -1.87
C THR A 577 -11.73 21.64 -1.60
N PHE A 578 -11.81 22.04 -0.33
CA PHE A 578 -12.47 23.26 0.11
C PHE A 578 -11.51 24.45 0.00
N GLY A 579 -11.24 24.97 -1.19
CA GLY A 579 -10.29 26.07 -1.39
C GLY A 579 -9.60 26.07 -2.75
N GLY A 580 -8.63 26.96 -2.95
CA GLY A 580 -8.05 27.26 -4.27
C GLY A 580 -9.04 28.02 -5.15
N ASP A 581 -9.24 27.56 -6.39
CA ASP A 581 -10.23 28.11 -7.34
C ASP A 581 -11.68 27.75 -6.98
N ASN A 582 -11.87 26.86 -6.00
CA ASN A 582 -13.16 26.55 -5.42
C ASN A 582 -13.49 27.59 -4.33
N PRO A 583 -14.53 28.43 -4.52
CA PRO A 583 -14.84 29.50 -3.57
C PRO A 583 -15.34 28.97 -2.22
N LEU A 584 -15.77 27.70 -2.15
CA LEU A 584 -16.44 27.13 -1.00
C LEU A 584 -15.46 26.82 0.14
N ALA A 585 -15.79 27.32 1.33
CA ALA A 585 -15.22 26.84 2.58
C ALA A 585 -15.94 25.56 3.03
N SER A 586 -15.32 24.78 3.91
CA SER A 586 -15.91 23.55 4.45
C SER A 586 -17.27 23.84 5.11
N PRO A 587 -18.37 23.22 4.66
CA PRO A 587 -19.67 23.31 5.33
C PRO A 587 -19.78 22.31 6.50
N ILE A 588 -18.79 21.44 6.68
CA ILE A 588 -18.87 20.24 7.52
C ILE A 588 -18.48 20.58 8.96
N VAL A 589 -19.33 20.20 9.90
CA VAL A 589 -19.01 20.22 11.33
C VAL A 589 -18.22 18.95 11.65
N GLY A 590 -16.89 19.08 11.77
CA GLY A 590 -15.97 17.96 11.93
C GLY A 590 -15.52 17.67 13.37
N ALA A 591 -16.15 18.28 14.38
CA ALA A 591 -15.81 18.09 15.79
C ALA A 591 -17.06 17.69 16.60
N PRO A 592 -17.13 16.46 17.14
CA PRO A 592 -16.21 15.34 16.86
C PRO A 592 -16.31 14.89 15.39
N PRO A 593 -15.26 14.23 14.85
CA PRO A 593 -15.29 13.71 13.49
C PRO A 593 -16.43 12.71 13.23
N PRO A 594 -17.28 12.92 12.21
CA PRO A 594 -18.42 12.03 11.93
C PRO A 594 -17.99 10.65 11.43
N ALA A 595 -16.92 10.55 10.64
CA ALA A 595 -16.44 9.28 10.09
C ALA A 595 -14.98 9.38 9.68
N HIS A 596 -14.29 8.23 9.66
CA HIS A 596 -13.00 8.11 8.99
C HIS A 596 -13.17 7.86 7.49
N ASN A 597 -14.12 7.02 7.10
CA ASN A 597 -14.33 6.66 5.71
C ASN A 597 -15.38 7.55 5.06
N MET A 598 -15.16 7.96 3.82
CA MET A 598 -16.06 8.84 3.09
C MET A 598 -16.02 8.60 1.58
N CYS A 599 -16.96 9.20 0.87
CA CYS A 599 -17.20 9.00 -0.55
C CYS A 599 -17.52 10.31 -1.24
N TYR A 600 -17.09 10.46 -2.48
CA TYR A 600 -17.50 11.54 -3.36
C TYR A 600 -18.53 11.05 -4.38
N TYR A 601 -19.64 11.77 -4.47
CA TYR A 601 -20.74 11.53 -5.41
C TYR A 601 -20.69 12.60 -6.47
N PHE A 602 -20.45 12.19 -7.72
CA PHE A 602 -20.35 13.07 -8.86
C PHE A 602 -21.58 12.96 -9.75
N THR A 603 -22.08 14.11 -10.18
CA THR A 603 -22.98 14.22 -11.34
C THR A 603 -22.23 14.96 -12.43
N ILE A 604 -21.93 14.27 -13.52
CA ILE A 604 -21.16 14.76 -14.66
C ILE A 604 -22.11 14.96 -15.83
N ASN A 605 -22.21 16.19 -16.33
CA ASN A 605 -22.89 16.49 -17.58
C ASN A 605 -21.83 16.71 -18.66
N ALA A 606 -21.77 15.83 -19.65
CA ALA A 606 -20.83 15.92 -20.75
C ALA A 606 -21.57 16.00 -22.09
N LYS A 607 -21.10 16.88 -22.98
CA LYS A 607 -21.59 16.96 -24.35
C LYS A 607 -20.71 16.12 -25.24
N VAL A 608 -21.33 15.13 -25.88
CA VAL A 608 -20.67 14.10 -26.67
C VAL A 608 -21.51 13.81 -27.90
N GLY A 609 -20.91 13.83 -29.10
CA GLY A 609 -21.67 13.64 -30.34
C GLY A 609 -22.76 14.71 -30.59
N GLY A 610 -22.59 15.91 -30.03
CA GLY A 610 -23.54 17.02 -30.16
C GLY A 610 -24.66 17.06 -29.11
N SER A 611 -24.82 16.02 -28.28
CA SER A 611 -25.86 15.96 -27.24
C SER A 611 -25.27 15.94 -25.83
N THR A 612 -25.94 16.58 -24.88
CA THR A 612 -25.56 16.53 -23.45
C THR A 612 -26.09 15.25 -22.84
N LYS A 613 -25.21 14.55 -22.12
CA LYS A 613 -25.49 13.31 -21.39
C LYS A 613 -25.07 13.46 -19.95
N THR A 614 -25.82 12.85 -19.06
CA THR A 614 -25.57 12.86 -17.63
C THR A 614 -25.09 11.50 -17.16
N LEU A 615 -24.03 11.49 -16.36
CA LEU A 615 -23.50 10.31 -15.68
C LEU A 615 -23.44 10.59 -14.19
N GLN A 616 -23.90 9.63 -13.39
CA GLN A 616 -23.62 9.59 -11.95
C GLN A 616 -22.50 8.59 -11.70
N ILE A 617 -21.49 9.03 -10.96
CA ILE A 617 -20.36 8.18 -10.57
C ILE A 617 -20.05 8.43 -9.10
N VAL A 618 -19.75 7.36 -8.38
CA VAL A 618 -19.34 7.39 -6.98
C VAL A 618 -17.85 7.05 -6.94
N SER A 619 -17.08 7.77 -6.14
CA SER A 619 -15.67 7.45 -5.94
C SER A 619 -15.49 6.07 -5.29
N PRO A 620 -14.26 5.51 -5.38
CA PRO A 620 -13.79 4.58 -4.38
C PRO A 620 -13.94 5.15 -2.96
N LEU A 621 -13.88 4.28 -1.96
CA LEU A 621 -13.81 4.75 -0.58
C LEU A 621 -12.49 5.51 -0.39
N VAL A 622 -12.58 6.66 0.27
CA VAL A 622 -11.42 7.48 0.62
C VAL A 622 -11.47 7.80 2.12
N HIS A 623 -10.35 8.25 2.65
CA HIS A 623 -10.15 8.46 4.07
C HIS A 623 -10.15 9.95 4.42
N ALA A 624 -10.96 10.33 5.39
CA ALA A 624 -11.02 11.67 5.94
C ALA A 624 -9.91 11.86 6.99
N LEU A 625 -9.15 12.94 6.83
CA LEU A 625 -8.33 13.51 7.88
C LEU A 625 -8.97 14.79 8.42
N TRP A 626 -9.09 14.86 9.73
CA TRP A 626 -9.75 15.93 10.45
C TRP A 626 -8.71 16.83 11.10
N THR A 627 -9.04 18.10 11.29
CA THR A 627 -8.17 18.99 12.07
C THR A 627 -8.05 18.46 13.50
N LEU A 628 -6.81 18.42 14.02
CA LEU A 628 -6.46 18.08 15.40
C LEU A 628 -7.39 18.76 16.43
N PRO A 629 -7.73 18.10 17.56
CA PRO A 629 -8.39 18.75 18.67
C PRO A 629 -7.65 20.01 19.14
N SER A 630 -8.38 21.09 19.42
CA SER A 630 -7.80 22.40 19.78
C SER A 630 -7.12 22.44 21.15
N ASP A 631 -7.42 21.47 22.00
CA ASP A 631 -6.90 21.30 23.35
C ASP A 631 -5.58 20.49 23.42
N VAL A 632 -5.13 19.92 22.30
CA VAL A 632 -3.86 19.18 22.25
C VAL A 632 -2.69 20.16 22.19
N PRO A 633 -1.73 20.10 23.13
CA PRO A 633 -0.60 21.01 23.17
C PRO A 633 0.34 20.76 21.99
N ARG A 634 0.80 21.83 21.33
CA ARG A 634 1.72 21.79 20.17
C ARG A 634 3.05 22.47 20.48
N TYR A 635 4.11 22.08 19.78
CA TYR A 635 5.40 22.81 19.79
C TYR A 635 6.07 22.75 18.41
N GLY A 636 6.98 23.70 18.12
CA GLY A 636 7.68 23.77 16.83
C GLY A 636 6.96 24.61 15.76
N PRO A 637 7.68 25.06 14.72
CA PRO A 637 7.08 25.78 13.59
C PRO A 637 6.22 24.85 12.72
N ARG A 638 5.29 25.44 11.93
CA ARG A 638 4.40 24.68 11.03
C ARG A 638 4.46 25.23 9.61
N ALA A 639 4.61 24.33 8.65
CA ALA A 639 4.52 24.66 7.23
C ALA A 639 3.07 24.99 6.82
N MET A 640 2.90 25.69 5.70
CA MET A 640 1.57 25.89 5.08
C MET A 640 0.92 24.55 4.71
N GLY A 641 -0.41 24.46 4.79
CA GLY A 641 -1.16 23.19 4.79
C GLY A 641 -1.02 22.38 6.08
N GLY A 642 -0.07 22.75 6.94
CA GLY A 642 0.06 22.28 8.30
C GLY A 642 0.55 20.84 8.44
N ASP A 643 0.81 20.55 9.71
CA ASP A 643 0.96 19.27 10.40
C ASP A 643 -0.10 19.34 11.53
N GLY A 644 -1.12 18.49 11.49
CA GLY A 644 -2.27 18.60 12.40
C GLY A 644 -3.55 18.00 11.83
N TRP A 645 -3.40 17.00 10.97
CA TRP A 645 -4.47 16.26 10.35
C TRP A 645 -4.46 14.85 10.93
N VAL A 646 -5.59 14.42 11.47
CA VAL A 646 -5.72 13.16 12.22
C VAL A 646 -6.87 12.34 11.67
N SER A 647 -6.75 11.02 11.72
CA SER A 647 -7.90 10.15 11.47
C SER A 647 -8.98 10.38 12.55
N LYS A 648 -10.19 9.82 12.35
CA LYS A 648 -11.25 9.92 13.36
C LYS A 648 -10.80 9.34 14.70
N GLY A 649 -10.27 8.12 14.72
CA GLY A 649 -9.86 7.57 16.02
C GLY A 649 -8.52 8.09 16.50
N GLY A 650 -7.65 8.65 15.63
CA GLY A 650 -6.52 9.49 16.06
C GLY A 650 -7.00 10.71 16.85
N TYR A 651 -8.02 11.42 16.36
CA TYR A 651 -8.67 12.53 17.06
C TYR A 651 -9.21 12.10 18.43
N GLU A 652 -9.96 10.98 18.48
CA GLU A 652 -10.58 10.49 19.71
C GLU A 652 -9.53 10.00 20.73
N TRP A 653 -8.48 9.33 20.26
CA TRP A 653 -7.36 8.87 21.10
C TRP A 653 -6.61 10.05 21.71
N LEU A 654 -6.26 11.06 20.90
CA LEU A 654 -5.57 12.27 21.38
C LEU A 654 -6.37 12.97 22.47
N LYS A 655 -7.67 13.16 22.25
CA LYS A 655 -8.56 13.80 23.22
C LYS A 655 -8.63 13.02 24.54
N THR A 656 -8.63 11.69 24.46
CA THR A 656 -8.70 10.80 25.63
C THR A 656 -7.38 10.79 26.41
N ASN A 657 -6.25 10.85 25.72
CA ASN A 657 -4.92 10.62 26.31
C ASN A 657 -4.07 11.89 26.41
N VAL A 658 -4.63 13.07 26.19
CA VAL A 658 -3.89 14.35 26.15
C VAL A 658 -3.01 14.58 27.38
N ALA A 659 -3.43 14.12 28.56
CA ALA A 659 -2.68 14.24 29.81
C ALA A 659 -1.38 13.41 29.86
N LEU A 660 -1.25 12.39 29.02
CA LEU A 660 -0.04 11.55 28.89
C LEU A 660 0.94 12.10 27.84
N LEU A 661 0.54 13.12 27.08
CA LEU A 661 1.35 13.71 26.04
C LEU A 661 2.12 14.91 26.59
N SER A 662 3.40 15.03 26.22
CA SER A 662 4.21 16.20 26.56
C SER A 662 3.75 17.40 25.71
N ARG A 663 4.21 17.47 24.47
CA ARG A 663 3.78 18.42 23.43
C ARG A 663 3.86 17.69 22.10
N VAL A 664 2.82 17.81 21.28
CA VAL A 664 2.74 17.14 19.98
C VAL A 664 3.48 17.96 18.93
N ASP A 665 4.40 17.30 18.22
CA ASP A 665 5.08 17.84 17.04
C ASP A 665 4.30 17.45 15.79
N ASP A 666 4.85 16.52 15.01
CA ASP A 666 4.37 16.03 13.73
C ASP A 666 3.29 14.95 13.87
N ILE A 667 2.23 15.08 13.09
CA ILE A 667 1.24 14.07 12.75
C ILE A 667 1.14 14.09 11.21
N SER A 668 -0.04 13.98 10.61
CA SER A 668 -0.18 14.10 9.17
C SER A 668 -0.18 15.55 8.73
N GLY A 669 0.45 15.77 7.58
CA GLY A 669 0.19 16.94 6.75
C GLY A 669 -1.15 16.85 6.03
N GLU A 670 -1.54 17.96 5.40
CA GLU A 670 -2.77 18.02 4.61
C GLU A 670 -2.81 16.91 3.55
N HIS A 671 -3.96 16.25 3.40
CA HIS A 671 -4.21 15.17 2.46
C HIS A 671 -3.24 13.98 2.56
N GLY A 672 -2.77 13.68 3.76
CA GLY A 672 -1.86 12.57 3.99
C GLY A 672 -0.44 12.85 3.51
N ARG A 673 -0.04 14.13 3.45
CA ARG A 673 1.35 14.50 3.18
C ARG A 673 2.21 14.01 4.34
N SER A 674 3.19 13.17 4.03
CA SER A 674 4.26 12.81 4.96
C SER A 674 5.03 14.07 5.32
N LEU A 675 4.93 14.46 6.59
CA LEU A 675 5.74 15.49 7.20
C LEU A 675 6.69 14.77 8.13
N GLY A 676 7.98 15.07 8.00
CA GLY A 676 8.99 14.55 8.90
C GLY A 676 9.45 13.13 8.75
N GLY A 677 9.02 12.45 7.68
CA GLY A 677 9.39 11.08 7.38
C GLY A 677 8.17 10.20 7.17
N SER A 678 8.42 9.00 6.66
CA SER A 678 7.37 8.02 6.37
C SER A 678 6.61 7.62 7.64
N GLY A 679 5.30 7.41 7.53
CA GLY A 679 4.44 6.85 8.59
C GLY A 679 3.45 7.85 9.18
N HIS A 680 3.56 9.13 8.82
CA HIS A 680 2.69 10.19 9.30
C HIS A 680 1.40 10.37 8.49
N GLU A 681 1.22 9.62 7.41
CA GLU A 681 0.27 9.96 6.35
C GLU A 681 -1.20 9.67 6.69
N ASP A 682 -1.44 8.75 7.62
CA ASP A 682 -2.78 8.27 7.95
C ASP A 682 -3.40 8.95 9.19
N GLY A 683 -2.66 9.88 9.80
CA GLY A 683 -3.11 10.63 10.97
C GLY A 683 -3.24 9.77 12.23
N VAL A 684 -2.49 8.67 12.34
CA VAL A 684 -2.34 7.88 13.58
C VAL A 684 -0.91 7.72 14.07
N ALA A 685 0.07 8.26 13.35
CA ALA A 685 1.41 8.46 13.90
C ALA A 685 1.56 9.86 14.47
N ILE A 686 2.14 9.95 15.67
CA ILE A 686 2.20 11.17 16.47
C ILE A 686 3.61 11.29 17.03
N ASP A 687 4.31 12.34 16.64
CA ASP A 687 5.56 12.74 17.25
C ASP A 687 5.28 13.62 18.46
N ILE A 688 6.00 13.35 19.55
CA ILE A 688 5.95 14.14 20.77
C ILE A 688 7.36 14.49 21.24
N ALA A 689 7.49 15.63 21.91
CA ALA A 689 8.73 15.97 22.60
C ALA A 689 9.08 14.93 23.67
N HIS A 690 10.36 14.86 24.03
CA HIS A 690 10.82 14.15 25.23
C HIS A 690 10.01 14.57 26.47
N PHE A 691 9.77 13.64 27.40
CA PHE A 691 8.90 13.88 28.56
C PHE A 691 9.48 14.91 29.52
N ALA A 692 10.82 15.01 29.61
CA ALA A 692 11.49 15.98 30.49
C ALA A 692 12.69 16.63 29.79
N PRO A 693 12.49 17.46 28.75
CA PRO A 693 13.61 17.97 27.96
C PRO A 693 14.59 18.78 28.82
N ILE A 694 15.89 18.51 28.65
CA ILE A 694 16.98 19.31 29.23
C ILE A 694 16.98 20.72 28.64
N ASP A 695 16.69 20.83 27.34
CA ASP A 695 16.41 22.09 26.64
C ASP A 695 15.09 21.96 25.88
N ALA A 696 14.10 22.77 26.25
CA ALA A 696 12.75 22.69 25.69
C ALA A 696 12.56 23.47 24.38
N SER A 697 13.62 24.11 23.86
CA SER A 697 13.57 25.02 22.70
C SER A 697 13.35 24.30 21.37
N SER A 698 14.03 23.17 21.15
CA SER A 698 13.84 22.26 20.00
C SER A 698 14.32 20.87 20.36
N GLY A 699 13.86 19.84 19.63
CA GLY A 699 14.33 18.47 19.81
C GLY A 699 15.84 18.34 19.62
N LEU A 700 16.41 19.06 18.65
CA LEU A 700 17.85 19.09 18.41
C LEU A 700 18.63 19.69 19.59
N LYS A 701 18.23 20.86 20.09
CA LYS A 701 18.91 21.48 21.23
C LYS A 701 18.85 20.59 22.46
N ASN A 702 17.72 19.89 22.66
CA ASN A 702 17.60 18.89 23.71
C ASN A 702 18.63 17.76 23.54
N TYR A 703 18.75 17.20 22.34
CA TYR A 703 19.70 16.11 22.05
C TYR A 703 21.17 16.54 22.24
N LEU A 704 21.53 17.76 21.81
CA LEU A 704 22.87 18.30 22.02
C LEU A 704 23.16 18.51 23.52
N ALA A 705 22.17 19.00 24.29
CA ALA A 705 22.30 19.14 25.73
C ALA A 705 22.45 17.78 26.44
N LEU A 706 21.70 16.77 26.00
CA LEU A 706 21.84 15.38 26.48
C LEU A 706 23.21 14.79 26.14
N THR A 707 23.72 15.04 24.95
CA THR A 707 25.05 14.61 24.51
C THR A 707 26.15 15.20 25.40
N ALA A 708 26.10 16.52 25.64
CA ALA A 708 27.05 17.20 26.51
C ALA A 708 26.98 16.68 27.95
N LEU A 709 25.76 16.37 28.42
CA LEU A 709 25.56 15.78 29.75
C LEU A 709 26.18 14.38 29.84
N ALA A 710 25.95 13.52 28.85
CA ALA A 710 26.51 12.18 28.79
C ALA A 710 28.05 12.16 28.70
N GLN A 711 28.65 13.10 27.97
CA GLN A 711 30.10 13.27 27.92
C GLN A 711 30.67 13.66 29.30
N ARG A 712 30.00 14.57 30.03
CA ARG A 712 30.40 14.93 31.40
C ARG A 712 30.28 13.75 32.36
N VAL A 713 29.23 12.93 32.22
CA VAL A 713 29.07 11.69 33.01
C VAL A 713 30.21 10.72 32.76
N ARG A 714 30.58 10.51 31.48
CA ARG A 714 31.76 9.71 31.12
C ARG A 714 33.03 10.24 31.79
N ASP A 715 33.15 11.56 31.90
CA ASP A 715 34.30 12.24 32.50
C ASP A 715 34.22 12.31 34.04
N GLY A 716 33.25 11.62 34.67
CA GLY A 716 33.14 11.46 36.13
C GLY A 716 32.31 12.53 36.86
N ASP A 717 31.52 13.34 36.15
CA ASP A 717 30.72 14.41 36.74
C ASP A 717 29.42 13.90 37.40
N ALA A 718 29.39 13.89 38.73
CA ALA A 718 28.26 13.42 39.52
C ALA A 718 26.98 14.27 39.37
N ALA A 719 27.10 15.59 39.17
CA ALA A 719 25.95 16.46 38.98
C ALA A 719 25.32 16.25 37.59
N ALA A 720 26.15 16.02 36.58
CA ALA A 720 25.69 15.61 35.26
C ALA A 720 24.96 14.25 35.33
N ALA A 721 25.50 13.30 36.10
CA ALA A 721 24.90 11.97 36.27
C ALA A 721 23.51 12.07 36.91
N ALA A 722 23.37 12.85 37.99
CA ALA A 722 22.08 13.05 38.64
C ALA A 722 21.01 13.64 37.69
N ARG A 723 21.37 14.63 36.85
CA ARG A 723 20.45 15.19 35.85
C ARG A 723 20.10 14.17 34.76
N LEU A 724 21.05 13.36 34.32
CA LEU A 724 20.84 12.36 33.28
C LEU A 724 19.94 11.21 33.78
N VAL A 725 20.08 10.81 35.05
CA VAL A 725 19.19 9.85 35.72
C VAL A 725 17.77 10.42 35.84
N ALA A 726 17.63 11.68 36.25
CA ALA A 726 16.32 12.32 36.36
C ALA A 726 15.61 12.37 35.00
N TRP A 727 16.35 12.69 33.92
CA TRP A 727 15.85 12.59 32.55
C TRP A 727 15.41 11.16 32.22
N ALA A 728 16.30 10.18 32.36
CA ALA A 728 16.03 8.78 32.00
C ALA A 728 14.81 8.23 32.75
N ASN A 729 14.61 8.59 34.01
CA ASN A 729 13.45 8.16 34.80
C ASN A 729 12.14 8.76 34.30
N ALA A 730 12.13 10.05 33.92
CA ALA A 730 10.95 10.67 33.34
C ALA A 730 10.60 10.05 31.99
N GLU A 731 11.60 9.79 31.15
CA GLU A 731 11.42 9.11 29.86
C GLU A 731 10.84 7.71 30.04
N ARG A 732 11.44 6.90 30.92
CA ARG A 732 10.96 5.55 31.24
C ARG A 732 9.52 5.54 31.71
N ALA A 733 9.14 6.47 32.58
CA ALA A 733 7.78 6.57 33.12
C ALA A 733 6.78 6.95 32.01
N GLY A 734 7.08 7.96 31.21
CA GLY A 734 6.22 8.40 30.10
C GLY A 734 6.06 7.33 29.02
N LEU A 735 7.17 6.72 28.58
CA LEU A 735 7.16 5.64 27.59
C LEU A 735 6.36 4.43 28.09
N SER A 736 6.52 4.05 29.36
CA SER A 736 5.76 2.95 29.96
C SER A 736 4.26 3.27 30.03
N GLY A 737 3.91 4.52 30.38
CA GLY A 737 2.53 5.01 30.37
C GLY A 737 1.89 4.87 28.99
N LEU A 738 2.57 5.34 27.93
CA LEU A 738 2.09 5.20 26.55
C LEU A 738 1.98 3.74 26.11
N ALA A 739 3.02 2.94 26.32
CA ALA A 739 3.06 1.55 25.87
C ALA A 739 1.99 0.67 26.55
N SER A 740 1.57 1.04 27.76
CA SER A 740 0.49 0.35 28.49
C SER A 740 -0.88 0.50 27.84
N LEU A 741 -1.08 1.52 26.99
CA LEU A 741 -2.36 1.77 26.33
C LEU A 741 -2.63 0.74 25.24
N SER A 742 -3.84 0.16 25.24
CA SER A 742 -4.29 -0.79 24.22
C SER A 742 -4.41 -0.15 22.83
N GLY A 743 -4.58 1.16 22.75
CA GLY A 743 -4.62 1.91 21.50
C GLY A 743 -3.24 2.10 20.84
N VAL A 744 -2.14 1.90 21.57
CA VAL A 744 -0.77 2.09 21.08
C VAL A 744 -0.21 0.77 20.56
N ALA A 745 0.25 0.77 19.30
CA ALA A 745 0.92 -0.35 18.66
C ALA A 745 2.42 -0.34 18.95
N GLU A 746 3.05 0.82 18.83
CA GLU A 746 4.49 1.00 18.91
C GLU A 746 4.82 2.40 19.46
N VAL A 747 5.89 2.51 20.23
CA VAL A 747 6.52 3.78 20.59
C VAL A 747 7.99 3.70 20.21
N ARG A 748 8.37 4.43 19.16
CA ARG A 748 9.78 4.58 18.78
C ARG A 748 10.40 5.72 19.57
N THR A 749 11.58 5.47 20.09
CA THR A 749 12.30 6.42 20.94
C THR A 749 13.78 6.44 20.56
N VAL A 750 14.53 7.28 21.27
CA VAL A 750 15.96 7.51 21.10
C VAL A 750 16.77 6.22 20.94
N PHE A 751 17.77 6.27 20.06
CA PHE A 751 18.82 5.27 19.95
C PHE A 751 20.15 5.83 20.47
N GLY A 752 20.49 7.05 20.08
CA GLY A 752 21.74 7.73 20.35
C GLY A 752 22.73 7.50 19.21
N ALA A 753 22.79 8.43 18.26
CA ALA A 753 23.81 8.45 17.23
C ALA A 753 25.22 8.54 17.83
N ALA A 754 26.19 7.93 17.16
CA ALA A 754 27.59 8.03 17.57
C ALA A 754 28.08 9.49 17.49
N THR A 755 28.86 9.91 18.46
CA THR A 755 29.45 11.25 18.53
C THR A 755 30.77 11.20 19.29
N THR A 756 31.44 12.33 19.49
CA THR A 756 32.77 12.38 20.12
C THR A 756 32.78 11.71 21.49
N GLY A 757 33.40 10.53 21.52
CA GLY A 757 33.56 9.68 22.71
C GLY A 757 32.28 9.01 23.22
N LEU A 758 31.21 8.96 22.43
CA LEU A 758 30.01 8.16 22.67
C LEU A 758 29.76 7.24 21.45
N GLN A 759 29.50 5.96 21.70
CA GLN A 759 29.21 5.02 20.64
C GLN A 759 27.73 5.05 20.24
N SER A 760 27.42 4.53 19.06
CA SER A 760 26.04 4.39 18.62
C SER A 760 25.25 3.48 19.57
N GLY A 761 24.02 3.87 19.91
CA GLY A 761 23.17 3.16 20.87
C GLY A 761 23.29 3.66 22.32
N TRP A 762 24.02 4.75 22.58
CA TRP A 762 24.31 5.20 23.94
C TRP A 762 23.06 5.65 24.73
N LEU A 763 22.09 6.30 24.08
CA LEU A 763 20.83 6.71 24.72
C LEU A 763 19.92 5.51 24.98
N TRP A 764 19.87 4.57 24.05
CA TRP A 764 19.13 3.32 24.26
C TRP A 764 19.73 2.49 25.40
N GLY A 765 21.06 2.44 25.47
CA GLY A 765 21.79 1.83 26.58
C GLY A 765 21.40 2.45 27.92
N LEU A 766 21.27 3.78 27.96
CA LEU A 766 20.87 4.50 29.16
C LEU A 766 19.43 4.15 29.53
N LEU A 767 18.48 4.25 28.61
CA LEU A 767 17.06 3.98 28.91
C LEU A 767 16.82 2.54 29.37
N ARG A 768 17.44 1.55 28.72
CA ARG A 768 17.17 0.13 28.99
C ARG A 768 18.04 -0.46 30.08
N TYR A 769 19.33 -0.16 30.08
CA TYR A 769 20.30 -0.82 30.96
C TYR A 769 20.91 0.11 32.00
N GLY A 770 20.61 1.41 31.94
CA GLY A 770 21.19 2.39 32.85
C GLY A 770 22.65 2.68 32.56
N VAL A 771 23.12 2.46 31.32
CA VAL A 771 24.53 2.60 30.95
C VAL A 771 24.74 3.52 29.76
N ILE A 772 25.86 4.23 29.73
CA ILE A 772 26.34 4.95 28.55
C ILE A 772 27.41 4.10 27.86
N ILE A 773 27.26 3.89 26.56
CA ILE A 773 28.24 3.19 25.74
C ILE A 773 29.21 4.24 25.19
N SER A 774 30.44 4.25 25.68
CA SER A 774 31.49 5.21 25.30
C SER A 774 32.61 4.54 24.51
N SER A 775 33.47 5.32 23.85
CA SER A 775 34.66 4.79 23.19
C SER A 775 35.67 4.18 24.18
N GLY A 776 35.61 4.56 25.45
CA GLY A 776 36.44 4.03 26.54
C GLY A 776 35.82 2.84 27.28
N GLY A 777 34.64 2.36 26.87
CA GLY A 777 33.90 1.28 27.52
C GLY A 777 32.53 1.69 28.03
N ILE A 778 31.92 0.85 28.87
CA ILE A 778 30.58 1.04 29.42
C ILE A 778 30.67 1.83 30.73
N VAL A 779 29.89 2.91 30.86
CA VAL A 779 29.76 3.70 32.08
C VAL A 779 28.39 3.45 32.70
N TYR A 780 28.34 2.94 33.93
CA TYR A 780 27.10 2.71 34.67
C TYR A 780 26.60 4.04 35.26
N VAL A 781 25.34 4.37 34.98
CA VAL A 781 24.68 5.61 35.41
C VAL A 781 23.58 5.30 36.43
N ASP A 782 22.76 4.29 36.16
CA ASP A 782 21.76 3.75 37.09
C ASP A 782 21.50 2.26 36.84
N GLY A 783 20.44 1.69 37.44
CA GLY A 783 20.10 0.28 37.34
C GLY A 783 19.34 -0.16 36.09
N GLY A 784 18.93 0.77 35.22
CA GLY A 784 18.06 0.46 34.08
C GLY A 784 16.67 -0.06 34.49
N ILE A 785 15.85 -0.41 33.50
CA ILE A 785 14.59 -1.15 33.70
C ILE A 785 14.29 -2.04 32.49
N ALA A 786 13.50 -3.10 32.70
CA ALA A 786 12.84 -3.76 31.59
C ALA A 786 11.78 -2.82 30.98
N LEU A 787 11.91 -2.54 29.69
CA LEU A 787 10.94 -1.76 28.93
C LEU A 787 9.90 -2.68 28.28
N ASN A 788 8.68 -2.17 28.11
CA ASN A 788 7.62 -2.86 27.38
C ASN A 788 8.05 -3.13 25.93
N ASP A 789 7.65 -4.27 25.37
CA ASP A 789 8.05 -4.71 24.02
C ASP A 789 7.54 -3.80 22.89
N LYS A 790 6.56 -2.93 23.16
CA LYS A 790 6.13 -1.88 22.22
C LYS A 790 7.12 -0.72 22.09
N ILE A 791 8.07 -0.59 23.02
CA ILE A 791 9.06 0.49 23.03
C ILE A 791 10.27 0.04 22.21
N ARG A 792 10.57 0.76 21.12
CA ARG A 792 11.64 0.40 20.19
C ARG A 792 12.64 1.54 20.03
N PRO A 793 13.96 1.26 19.99
CA PRO A 793 14.94 2.26 19.62
C PRO A 793 14.86 2.54 18.12
N ALA A 794 14.96 3.81 17.73
CA ALA A 794 15.03 4.22 16.34
C ALA A 794 16.05 5.35 16.18
N ALA A 795 16.99 5.19 15.24
CA ALA A 795 18.06 6.17 15.03
C ALA A 795 17.51 7.57 14.72
N GLY A 796 16.45 7.68 13.91
CA GLY A 796 15.80 8.95 13.56
C GLY A 796 14.95 9.59 14.66
N ASN A 797 14.91 9.02 15.86
CA ASN A 797 14.06 9.47 16.97
C ASN A 797 14.86 10.02 18.14
N ASP A 798 16.10 10.43 17.91
CA ASP A 798 16.94 11.03 18.95
C ASP A 798 16.44 12.39 19.45
N LEU A 799 15.53 13.02 18.68
CA LEU A 799 15.00 14.36 18.96
C LEU A 799 13.57 14.35 19.55
N ARG A 800 12.88 13.20 19.52
CA ARG A 800 11.43 13.06 19.81
C ARG A 800 11.02 11.60 19.97
N HIS A 801 9.86 11.35 20.56
CA HIS A 801 9.22 10.03 20.48
C HIS A 801 8.21 9.99 19.35
N HIS A 802 8.11 8.85 18.68
CA HIS A 802 7.13 8.60 17.64
C HIS A 802 6.18 7.50 18.07
N ILE A 803 4.92 7.85 18.24
CA ILE A 803 3.85 6.96 18.69
C ILE A 803 3.10 6.50 17.46
N VAL A 804 2.93 5.19 17.30
CA VAL A 804 2.07 4.61 16.27
C VAL A 804 0.87 3.98 16.96
N LEU A 805 -0.33 4.47 16.65
CA LEU A 805 -1.55 3.83 17.15
C LEU A 805 -1.87 2.57 16.35
N ASN A 806 -2.61 1.65 16.97
CA ASN A 806 -3.13 0.47 16.29
C ASN A 806 -4.02 0.88 15.12
N ARG A 807 -3.85 0.30 13.93
CA ARG A 807 -4.67 0.64 12.75
C ARG A 807 -6.17 0.42 12.94
N LYS A 808 -6.57 -0.47 13.86
CA LYS A 808 -7.99 -0.61 14.29
C LYS A 808 -8.56 0.69 14.86
N GLN A 809 -7.70 1.57 15.37
CA GLN A 809 -8.03 2.90 15.84
C GLN A 809 -8.25 3.92 14.70
N LEU A 810 -8.05 3.60 13.42
CA LEU A 810 -8.28 4.57 12.33
C LEU A 810 -9.74 5.08 12.31
N ALA A 811 -10.70 4.16 12.49
CA ALA A 811 -12.13 4.47 12.49
C ALA A 811 -12.77 4.47 13.90
N ASN A 812 -12.02 4.07 14.92
CA ASN A 812 -12.54 3.71 16.24
C ASN A 812 -13.73 2.73 16.13
N THR A 813 -13.58 1.76 15.24
CA THR A 813 -14.54 0.65 15.13
C THR A 813 -14.08 -0.42 16.12
N PRO A 814 -14.98 -0.92 16.99
CA PRO A 814 -14.66 -1.91 18.02
C PRO A 814 -13.83 -3.10 17.54
#